data_AF-A0A7W1YIC7-F1
#
_entry.id   AF-A0A7W1YIC7-F1
#
_cell.length_a   1.000
_cell.length_b   1.000
_cell.length_c   1.000
_cell.angle_alpha   90.00
_cell.angle_beta   90.00
_cell.angle_gamma   90.00
#
_symmetry.space_group_name_H-M   'P 1'
#
loop_
_entity.id
_entity.type
_entity.pdbx_description
1 polymer ?
#
loop_
_entity_poly.entity_id
_entity_poly.type
_entity_poly.pdbx_seq_one_letter_code
_entity_poly.pdbx_strand_id
1 'polypeptide(L)'
;MTHQRRTAAFTLFEVALSLGLVAFGVVSVLMLLPAGLKAQQMSRFQILAAAKAEEMVEAFVAAPNGNPALDTEGMTLYDVALAHRAETWDLESRLSSHRFGLMPMPVELARRLDSDGDEIKDILDQGGYVYYSQPLASTNTEEQGQATAPPNEAQRLIIGISGFAQQNCMHSLQLKNWPYHTPMPSPPLHTFHMADLWLPQRDYTQSSYWNYNVWPWPDYEYQSGPDWRNKVECWCMPWETAPGNGDPDIQKVYDWPDENNVHCGYFPYACGRLWDWPSGDHVFNATQLVPPSQPGQPVSAAALLGDYPSRPGVLRYVAATLWYAQRKGFGPSDLSSVRDPHRPFTDADERNRWKEVQAFRFLAHAATCLTSWYSYSAPSEDDDLQRGVRIPVVNLAGLPSPSDMRITHELITYYHERATWLVNQFASSYPYDWAVPRPLNRVTMMDYPLLQSDIFTPPLPEGLPANPLYGADWNRFIGRPVDDHPHNWRVLSPEPIRNVGVSQTYPASPIFPTMRDSGYEPTSQFGDISHFNLTEPFEAAERCRQIVMWAVDWQSYEDFETLPSAPVDASKYPIAGPRSGWHENNDKPVTSIVHSFDARMVDLEFRDEQMWTYRNPEKTISFWTSDPKKHKVCDPRTLPTGTDVTDYMVLNDNGTGDWTNEYPDKGPSDEARKVFNGLYGADRNFNHKLDRGPVPQSVRMRATTITRLNFYDPRVQAILR
;
A
#
# COMPACT_ATOMS: atom_id res chain seq x y z
N MET A 1 -55.05 73.34 -39.45
CA MET A 1 -53.80 74.11 -39.22
C MET A 1 -52.66 73.14 -39.02
N THR A 2 -52.01 72.75 -40.12
CA THR A 2 -50.84 71.88 -40.16
C THR A 2 -49.59 72.72 -39.88
N HIS A 3 -49.11 72.71 -38.64
CA HIS A 3 -47.78 73.23 -38.32
C HIS A 3 -46.74 72.36 -39.02
N GLN A 4 -46.24 72.82 -40.18
CA GLN A 4 -44.98 72.34 -40.74
C GLN A 4 -43.90 72.58 -39.68
N ARG A 5 -43.57 71.54 -38.90
CA ARG A 5 -42.32 71.49 -38.15
C ARG A 5 -41.21 71.57 -39.19
N ARG A 6 -40.58 72.74 -39.32
CA ARG A 6 -39.30 72.87 -40.01
C ARG A 6 -38.35 71.91 -39.30
N THR A 7 -38.07 70.79 -39.93
CA THR A 7 -36.96 69.91 -39.56
C THR A 7 -35.69 70.74 -39.73
N ALA A 8 -35.22 71.35 -38.64
CA ALA A 8 -33.92 71.98 -38.61
C ALA A 8 -32.89 70.87 -38.86
N ALA A 9 -32.20 70.95 -40.00
CA ALA A 9 -31.07 70.07 -40.26
C ALA A 9 -29.98 70.35 -39.22
N PHE A 10 -29.35 69.28 -38.70
CA PHE A 10 -28.22 69.40 -37.79
C PHE A 10 -27.13 70.25 -38.42
N THR A 11 -26.56 71.15 -37.64
CA THR A 11 -25.42 71.95 -38.06
C THR A 11 -24.18 71.07 -38.18
N LEU A 12 -23.24 71.45 -39.06
CA LEU A 12 -21.96 70.74 -39.21
C LEU A 12 -21.21 70.61 -37.87
N PHE A 13 -21.36 71.60 -36.99
CA PHE A 13 -20.79 71.59 -35.64
C PHE A 13 -21.41 70.50 -34.75
N GLU A 14 -22.75 70.37 -34.73
CA GLU A 14 -23.44 69.30 -33.99
C GLU A 14 -23.08 67.91 -34.52
N VAL A 15 -22.94 67.76 -35.85
CA VAL A 15 -22.48 66.50 -36.46
C VAL A 15 -21.03 66.20 -36.08
N ALA A 16 -20.13 67.18 -36.12
CA ALA A 16 -18.72 67.01 -35.73
C ALA A 16 -18.57 66.66 -34.24
N LEU A 17 -19.33 67.32 -33.36
CA LEU A 17 -19.33 67.01 -31.93
C LEU A 17 -19.91 65.61 -31.65
N SER A 18 -20.98 65.24 -32.35
CA SER A 18 -21.57 63.89 -32.25
C SER A 18 -20.60 62.81 -32.72
N LEU A 19 -19.92 63.01 -33.85
CA LEU A 19 -18.87 62.10 -34.34
C LEU A 19 -17.68 62.02 -33.38
N GLY A 20 -17.28 63.15 -32.78
CA GLY A 20 -16.22 63.20 -31.78
C GLY A 20 -16.56 62.39 -30.52
N LEU A 21 -17.79 62.51 -30.02
CA LEU A 21 -18.27 61.74 -28.86
C LEU A 21 -18.35 60.24 -29.16
N VAL A 22 -18.84 59.86 -30.35
CA VAL A 22 -18.88 58.45 -30.78
C VAL A 22 -17.47 57.88 -30.93
N ALA A 23 -16.56 58.62 -31.57
CA ALA A 23 -15.17 58.21 -31.73
C ALA A 23 -14.48 58.02 -30.36
N PHE A 24 -14.68 58.96 -29.43
CA PHE A 24 -14.16 58.86 -28.07
C PHE A 24 -14.75 57.64 -27.33
N GLY A 25 -16.05 57.38 -27.48
CA GLY A 25 -16.72 56.21 -26.91
C GLY A 25 -16.16 54.90 -27.45
N VAL A 26 -15.99 54.77 -28.77
CA VAL A 26 -15.42 53.58 -29.42
C VAL A 26 -13.96 53.36 -28.99
N VAL A 27 -13.13 54.41 -29.00
CA VAL A 27 -11.73 54.32 -28.57
C VAL A 27 -11.65 53.94 -27.09
N SER A 28 -12.51 54.50 -26.23
CA SER A 28 -12.55 54.15 -24.80
C SER A 28 -12.91 52.67 -24.59
N VAL A 29 -13.90 52.14 -25.32
CA VAL A 29 -14.25 50.71 -25.27
C VAL A 29 -13.12 49.83 -25.79
N LEU A 30 -12.48 50.20 -26.90
CA LEU A 30 -11.33 49.47 -27.45
C LEU A 30 -10.12 49.50 -26.50
N MET A 31 -9.92 50.58 -25.75
CA MET A 31 -8.89 50.68 -24.71
C MET A 31 -9.19 49.81 -23.48
N LEU A 32 -10.46 49.56 -23.17
CA LEU A 32 -10.87 48.66 -22.07
C LEU A 32 -10.86 47.18 -22.45
N LEU A 33 -10.96 46.86 -23.75
CA LEU A 33 -11.03 45.47 -24.24
C LEU A 33 -9.86 44.59 -23.76
N PRO A 34 -8.58 45.03 -23.80
CA PRO A 34 -7.46 44.21 -23.29
C PRO A 34 -7.55 43.94 -21.79
N ALA A 35 -8.03 44.90 -21.00
CA ALA A 35 -8.23 44.72 -19.56
C ALA A 35 -9.34 43.71 -19.28
N GLY A 36 -10.45 43.78 -20.02
CA GLY A 36 -11.53 42.80 -19.96
C GLY A 36 -11.09 41.39 -20.36
N LEU A 37 -10.32 41.25 -21.44
CA LEU A 37 -9.76 39.97 -21.87
C LEU A 37 -8.79 39.37 -20.84
N LYS A 38 -7.91 40.19 -20.24
CA LYS A 38 -7.02 39.75 -19.15
C LYS A 38 -7.79 39.29 -17.92
N ALA A 39 -8.85 40.01 -17.53
CA ALA A 39 -9.71 39.63 -16.42
C ALA A 39 -10.44 38.30 -16.69
N GLN A 40 -10.94 38.11 -17.91
CA GLN A 40 -11.57 36.86 -18.33
C GLN A 40 -10.58 35.69 -18.36
N GLN A 41 -9.36 35.91 -18.89
CA GLN A 41 -8.29 34.91 -18.86
C GLN A 41 -7.90 34.53 -17.44
N MET A 42 -7.76 35.51 -16.55
CA MET A 42 -7.47 35.29 -15.13
C MET A 42 -8.56 34.46 -14.46
N SER A 43 -9.84 34.81 -14.67
CA SER A 43 -10.97 34.04 -14.14
C SER A 43 -11.00 32.60 -14.66
N ARG A 44 -10.66 32.39 -15.94
CA ARG A 44 -10.55 31.04 -16.51
C ARG A 44 -9.43 30.24 -15.85
N PHE A 45 -8.25 30.83 -15.65
CA PHE A 45 -7.14 30.16 -14.95
C PHE A 45 -7.48 29.88 -13.49
N GLN A 46 -8.24 30.75 -12.81
CA GLN A 46 -8.70 30.48 -11.44
C GLN A 46 -9.62 29.26 -11.37
N ILE A 47 -10.52 29.08 -12.35
CA ILE A 47 -11.38 27.89 -12.43
C ILE A 47 -10.53 26.63 -12.70
N LEU A 48 -9.59 26.69 -13.64
CA LEU A 48 -8.68 25.58 -13.92
C LEU A 48 -7.82 25.23 -12.70
N ALA A 49 -7.33 26.23 -11.96
CA ALA A 49 -6.58 26.06 -10.74
C ALA A 49 -7.40 25.41 -9.63
N ALA A 50 -8.66 25.83 -9.45
CA ALA A 50 -9.57 25.21 -8.49
C ALA A 50 -9.86 23.75 -8.83
N ALA A 51 -10.18 23.45 -10.10
CA ALA A 51 -10.41 22.08 -10.57
C ALA A 51 -9.17 21.20 -10.40
N LYS A 52 -7.97 21.73 -10.69
CA LYS A 52 -6.73 20.98 -10.50
C LYS A 52 -6.41 20.74 -9.03
N ALA A 53 -6.71 21.69 -8.15
CA ALA A 53 -6.54 21.49 -6.71
C ALA A 53 -7.47 20.41 -6.16
N GLU A 54 -8.72 20.36 -6.63
CA GLU A 54 -9.68 19.30 -6.30
C GLU A 54 -9.16 17.94 -6.75
N GLU A 55 -8.72 17.83 -8.01
CA GLU A 55 -8.09 16.62 -8.55
C GLU A 55 -6.88 16.16 -7.72
N MET A 56 -5.99 17.10 -7.33
CA MET A 56 -4.83 16.79 -6.49
C MET A 56 -5.24 16.22 -5.13
N VAL A 57 -6.27 16.79 -4.49
CA VAL A 57 -6.76 16.30 -3.19
C VAL A 57 -7.39 14.91 -3.33
N GLU A 58 -8.21 14.69 -4.35
CA GLU A 58 -8.82 13.38 -4.62
C GLU A 58 -7.75 12.31 -4.91
N ALA A 59 -6.79 12.63 -5.79
CA ALA A 59 -5.70 11.73 -6.12
C ALA A 59 -4.82 11.42 -4.89
N PHE A 60 -4.57 12.40 -4.03
CA PHE A 60 -3.73 12.23 -2.84
C PHE A 60 -4.37 11.27 -1.82
N VAL A 61 -5.70 11.32 -1.69
CA VAL A 61 -6.49 10.41 -0.84
C VAL A 61 -6.59 9.02 -1.45
N ALA A 62 -6.71 8.91 -2.78
CA ALA A 62 -6.85 7.63 -3.48
C ALA A 62 -5.52 6.88 -3.69
N ALA A 63 -4.39 7.59 -3.75
CA ALA A 63 -3.09 7.04 -4.12
C ALA A 63 -2.64 5.80 -3.32
N PRO A 64 -2.85 5.69 -1.99
CA PRO A 64 -2.49 4.48 -1.23
C PRO A 64 -3.20 3.21 -1.73
N ASN A 65 -4.44 3.33 -2.21
CA ASN A 65 -5.21 2.20 -2.73
C ASN A 65 -4.83 1.81 -4.16
N GLY A 66 -4.10 2.67 -4.86
CA GLY A 66 -3.79 2.49 -6.27
C GLY A 66 -2.82 1.34 -6.54
N ASN A 67 -2.10 0.85 -5.54
CA ASN A 67 -0.93 0.03 -5.82
C ASN A 67 -1.09 -1.41 -5.23
N PRO A 68 -1.75 -2.34 -5.96
CA PRO A 68 -2.18 -3.63 -5.42
C PRO A 68 -1.08 -4.71 -5.32
N ALA A 69 0.09 -4.52 -5.93
CA ALA A 69 1.16 -5.54 -6.00
C ALA A 69 2.20 -5.42 -4.87
N LEU A 70 1.89 -4.67 -3.82
CA LEU A 70 2.89 -4.21 -2.88
C LEU A 70 3.05 -5.13 -1.69
N ASP A 71 4.28 -5.59 -1.50
CA ASP A 71 4.77 -5.88 -0.16
C ASP A 71 4.70 -4.58 0.63
N THR A 72 3.87 -4.56 1.67
CA THR A 72 3.74 -3.43 2.60
C THR A 72 4.59 -3.64 3.86
N GLU A 73 5.35 -4.73 3.89
CA GLU A 73 6.09 -5.22 5.04
C GLU A 73 7.46 -5.67 4.61
N GLY A 74 8.46 -5.50 5.49
CA GLY A 74 9.83 -5.91 5.24
C GLY A 74 10.54 -6.25 6.55
N MET A 75 11.74 -6.81 6.45
CA MET A 75 12.53 -7.19 7.64
C MET A 75 13.21 -6.00 8.30
N THR A 76 13.50 -4.97 7.52
CA THR A 76 14.02 -3.68 7.95
C THR A 76 13.11 -2.57 7.45
N LEU A 77 13.17 -1.40 8.08
CA LEU A 77 12.40 -0.22 7.67
C LEU A 77 12.60 0.06 6.16
N TYR A 78 13.84 0.00 5.68
CA TYR A 78 14.21 0.32 4.29
C TYR A 78 14.02 -0.79 3.26
N ASP A 79 13.43 -1.93 3.64
CA ASP A 79 13.16 -3.00 2.69
C ASP A 79 11.89 -2.78 1.87
N VAL A 80 10.98 -1.94 2.37
CA VAL A 80 9.70 -1.63 1.71
C VAL A 80 9.79 -0.24 1.08
N ALA A 81 10.18 -0.17 -0.19
CA ALA A 81 10.30 1.10 -0.92
C ALA A 81 9.04 1.99 -0.80
N LEU A 82 7.86 1.36 -0.69
CA LEU A 82 6.56 2.04 -0.60
C LEU A 82 6.50 3.02 0.56
N ALA A 83 6.87 2.52 1.72
CA ALA A 83 6.60 3.21 2.95
C ALA A 83 7.54 4.42 3.11
N HIS A 84 8.57 4.56 2.27
CA HIS A 84 9.50 5.69 2.26
C HIS A 84 9.06 6.85 1.40
N ARG A 85 8.31 6.62 0.31
CA ARG A 85 7.96 7.70 -0.63
C ARG A 85 6.54 7.69 -1.12
N ALA A 86 6.04 6.57 -1.61
CA ALA A 86 4.67 6.50 -2.14
C ALA A 86 3.62 6.72 -1.03
N GLU A 87 3.88 6.20 0.17
CA GLU A 87 3.04 6.41 1.33
C GLU A 87 3.41 7.66 2.15
N THR A 88 4.39 8.47 1.74
CA THR A 88 4.67 9.72 2.47
C THR A 88 3.47 10.66 2.45
N TRP A 89 3.32 11.44 3.53
CA TRP A 89 2.30 12.48 3.64
C TRP A 89 2.63 13.74 2.85
N ASP A 90 3.64 13.66 1.99
CA ASP A 90 4.12 14.74 1.17
C ASP A 90 3.33 14.79 -0.16
N LEU A 91 2.50 15.84 -0.31
CA LEU A 91 1.53 15.98 -1.40
C LEU A 91 2.18 15.78 -2.77
N GLU A 92 3.26 16.50 -3.05
CA GLU A 92 4.01 16.43 -4.29
C GLU A 92 4.70 15.10 -4.47
N SER A 93 5.29 14.52 -3.42
CA SER A 93 5.99 13.25 -3.56
C SER A 93 5.02 12.16 -3.99
N ARG A 94 3.84 12.12 -3.35
CA ARG A 94 2.79 11.13 -3.60
C ARG A 94 2.08 11.36 -4.94
N LEU A 95 1.78 12.61 -5.30
CA LEU A 95 1.11 12.94 -6.57
C LEU A 95 2.07 12.95 -7.77
N SER A 96 3.37 13.03 -7.52
CA SER A 96 4.37 13.03 -8.57
C SER A 96 4.63 11.61 -9.07
N SER A 97 3.69 11.16 -9.89
CA SER A 97 3.69 9.92 -10.64
C SER A 97 2.99 10.16 -11.99
N HIS A 98 3.25 9.29 -12.97
CA HIS A 98 2.58 9.37 -14.26
C HIS A 98 1.08 9.04 -14.22
N ARG A 99 0.53 8.60 -13.07
CA ARG A 99 -0.92 8.33 -12.92
C ARG A 99 -1.65 9.44 -12.18
N PHE A 100 -1.00 10.09 -11.21
CA PHE A 100 -1.61 11.12 -10.37
C PHE A 100 -1.39 12.55 -10.89
N GLY A 101 -0.70 12.68 -12.03
CA GLY A 101 -0.90 13.83 -12.89
C GLY A 101 -0.11 15.09 -12.54
N LEU A 102 0.92 14.96 -11.69
CA LEU A 102 1.80 16.06 -11.30
C LEU A 102 3.24 15.75 -11.73
N MET A 103 3.72 16.40 -12.80
CA MET A 103 5.06 16.17 -13.33
C MET A 103 6.00 17.28 -12.84
N PRO A 104 7.18 16.95 -12.29
CA PRO A 104 8.14 17.96 -11.88
C PRO A 104 8.76 18.57 -13.13
N MET A 105 8.67 19.89 -13.24
CA MET A 105 9.25 20.67 -14.33
C MET A 105 10.78 20.55 -14.31
N PRO A 106 11.44 20.39 -15.46
CA PRO A 106 12.90 20.46 -15.56
C PRO A 106 13.47 21.66 -14.79
N VAL A 107 14.47 21.43 -13.94
CA VAL A 107 15.00 22.45 -13.02
C VAL A 107 15.55 23.65 -13.79
N GLU A 108 16.21 23.39 -14.93
CA GLU A 108 16.71 24.41 -15.83
C GLU A 108 15.60 25.28 -16.41
N LEU A 109 14.44 24.69 -16.72
CA LEU A 109 13.27 25.39 -17.23
C LEU A 109 12.63 26.22 -16.12
N ALA A 110 12.40 25.63 -14.95
CA ALA A 110 11.81 26.29 -13.79
C ALA A 110 12.62 27.52 -13.35
N ARG A 111 13.96 27.44 -13.39
CA ARG A 111 14.87 28.56 -13.08
C ARG A 111 14.77 29.73 -14.05
N ARG A 112 14.21 29.55 -15.25
CA ARG A 112 13.99 30.62 -16.24
C ARG A 112 12.68 31.37 -16.01
N LEU A 113 11.84 30.90 -15.09
CA LEU A 113 10.57 31.53 -14.77
C LEU A 113 10.75 32.56 -13.66
N ASP A 114 10.22 33.76 -13.88
CA ASP A 114 10.10 34.82 -12.88
C ASP A 114 8.72 34.74 -12.22
N SER A 115 8.65 35.05 -10.94
CA SER A 115 7.39 35.10 -10.18
C SER A 115 7.36 36.33 -9.27
N ASP A 116 6.19 36.67 -8.75
CA ASP A 116 6.07 37.79 -7.83
C ASP A 116 6.85 37.50 -6.54
N GLY A 117 7.80 38.38 -6.20
CA GLY A 117 8.65 38.23 -5.02
C GLY A 117 9.66 37.09 -5.09
N ASP A 118 10.01 36.61 -6.31
CA ASP A 118 10.96 35.52 -6.53
C ASP A 118 10.55 34.17 -5.89
N GLU A 119 9.26 33.96 -5.62
CA GLU A 119 8.75 32.76 -4.92
C GLU A 119 9.12 31.43 -5.58
N ILE A 120 9.07 31.33 -6.93
CA ILE A 120 9.56 30.14 -7.67
C ILE A 120 11.04 29.89 -7.38
N LYS A 121 11.86 30.94 -7.38
CA LYS A 121 13.29 30.83 -7.10
C LYS A 121 13.50 30.39 -5.65
N ASP A 122 12.76 30.94 -4.71
CA ASP A 122 12.85 30.58 -3.30
C ASP A 122 12.46 29.11 -3.06
N ILE A 123 11.42 28.60 -3.73
CA ILE A 123 11.05 27.17 -3.68
C ILE A 123 12.19 26.29 -4.20
N LEU A 124 12.77 26.63 -5.36
CA LEU A 124 13.87 25.87 -5.96
C LEU A 124 15.15 25.93 -5.11
N ASP A 125 15.47 27.08 -4.52
CA ASP A 125 16.64 27.25 -3.66
C ASP A 125 16.51 26.49 -2.33
N GLN A 126 15.29 26.26 -1.87
CA GLN A 126 14.98 25.40 -0.71
C GLN A 126 14.97 23.90 -1.05
N GLY A 127 15.22 23.54 -2.32
CA GLY A 127 15.23 22.15 -2.79
C GLY A 127 13.86 21.61 -3.20
N GLY A 128 12.83 22.45 -3.25
CA GLY A 128 11.53 22.10 -3.81
C GLY A 128 11.54 22.09 -5.34
N TYR A 129 10.41 21.72 -5.95
CA TYR A 129 10.22 21.72 -7.40
C TYR A 129 9.01 22.56 -7.80
N VAL A 130 9.03 23.00 -9.06
CA VAL A 130 7.82 23.47 -9.75
C VAL A 130 7.27 22.29 -10.54
N TYR A 131 5.96 22.14 -10.56
CA TYR A 131 5.26 21.07 -11.22
C TYR A 131 4.34 21.59 -12.31
N TYR A 132 4.02 20.75 -13.28
CA TYR A 132 2.98 21.00 -14.28
C TYR A 132 2.00 19.83 -14.32
N SER A 133 0.78 20.08 -14.79
CA SER A 133 -0.21 19.02 -14.95
C SER A 133 0.17 18.13 -16.12
N GLN A 134 0.20 16.82 -15.90
CA GLN A 134 0.31 15.86 -17.00
C GLN A 134 -0.87 16.04 -17.97
N PRO A 135 -0.64 15.99 -19.29
CA PRO A 135 -1.71 16.04 -20.30
C PRO A 135 -2.85 15.02 -20.10
N LEU A 136 -2.54 13.84 -19.55
CA LEU A 136 -3.42 12.69 -19.39
C LEU A 136 -4.13 12.59 -18.02
N ALA A 137 -3.70 13.36 -17.02
CA ALA A 137 -4.11 13.18 -15.63
C ALA A 137 -5.63 13.16 -15.40
N SER A 138 -6.39 13.93 -16.19
CA SER A 138 -7.81 14.15 -15.98
C SER A 138 -8.72 13.07 -16.57
N THR A 139 -8.17 12.02 -17.19
CA THR A 139 -9.00 11.11 -17.99
C THR A 139 -9.37 9.81 -17.28
N ASN A 140 -8.71 9.46 -16.17
CA ASN A 140 -8.91 8.19 -15.43
C ASN A 140 -8.84 6.92 -16.31
N THR A 141 -8.44 7.05 -17.57
CA THR A 141 -8.31 5.96 -18.53
C THR A 141 -6.87 5.51 -18.59
N GLU A 142 -6.66 4.20 -18.81
CA GLU A 142 -5.33 3.65 -19.07
C GLU A 142 -4.65 4.41 -20.22
N GLU A 143 -3.38 4.79 -20.02
CA GLU A 143 -2.58 5.59 -20.95
C GLU A 143 -2.52 4.96 -22.35
N GLN A 144 -2.63 3.62 -22.42
CA GLN A 144 -2.64 2.83 -23.65
C GLN A 144 -3.88 3.07 -24.53
N GLY A 145 -5.00 3.51 -23.95
CA GLY A 145 -6.29 3.63 -24.63
C GLY A 145 -6.60 5.02 -25.19
N GLN A 146 -5.77 6.03 -24.92
CA GLN A 146 -6.09 7.42 -25.29
C GLN A 146 -5.42 7.83 -26.60
N ALA A 147 -6.25 8.33 -27.53
CA ALA A 147 -5.77 9.12 -28.66
C ALA A 147 -5.17 10.44 -28.16
N THR A 148 -4.18 10.98 -28.90
CA THR A 148 -3.49 12.25 -28.66
C THR A 148 -4.30 13.28 -27.86
N ALA A 149 -3.72 13.79 -26.77
CA ALA A 149 -4.40 14.75 -25.93
C ALA A 149 -4.50 16.10 -26.69
N PRO A 150 -5.69 16.70 -26.83
CA PRO A 150 -5.77 18.05 -27.39
C PRO A 150 -5.03 19.02 -26.46
N PRO A 151 -4.26 19.98 -27.01
CA PRO A 151 -3.59 20.99 -26.21
C PRO A 151 -4.57 21.64 -25.23
N ASN A 152 -4.31 21.50 -23.93
CA ASN A 152 -5.19 22.03 -22.91
C ASN A 152 -4.53 23.28 -22.29
N GLU A 153 -5.33 24.33 -22.06
CA GLU A 153 -4.82 25.52 -21.37
C GLU A 153 -4.39 25.23 -19.93
N ALA A 154 -4.80 24.09 -19.37
CA ALA A 154 -4.39 23.65 -18.04
C ALA A 154 -2.88 23.34 -17.96
N GLN A 155 -2.22 22.95 -19.06
CA GLN A 155 -0.77 22.77 -19.10
C GLN A 155 0.01 24.07 -18.89
N ARG A 156 -0.60 25.24 -19.10
CA ARG A 156 0.01 26.53 -18.75
C ARG A 156 -0.03 26.83 -17.26
N LEU A 157 -0.80 26.07 -16.51
CA LEU A 157 -0.79 26.13 -15.06
C LEU A 157 0.42 25.37 -14.54
N ILE A 158 1.24 26.06 -13.76
CA ILE A 158 2.35 25.47 -13.01
C ILE A 158 2.07 25.61 -11.53
N ILE A 159 2.57 24.66 -10.75
CA ILE A 159 2.21 24.46 -9.36
C ILE A 159 3.50 24.40 -8.55
N GLY A 160 3.58 25.13 -7.45
CA GLY A 160 4.67 25.03 -6.49
C GLY A 160 4.07 24.82 -5.11
N ILE A 161 4.86 24.22 -4.22
CA ILE A 161 4.45 24.07 -2.83
C ILE A 161 5.46 24.80 -1.96
N SER A 162 4.94 25.75 -1.19
CA SER A 162 5.69 26.56 -0.25
C SER A 162 5.48 26.04 1.17
N GLY A 163 6.54 26.06 1.98
CA GLY A 163 6.58 25.47 3.32
C GLY A 163 7.33 24.14 3.37
N PHE A 164 7.74 23.73 4.56
CA PHE A 164 8.51 22.50 4.76
C PHE A 164 7.59 21.28 4.77
N ALA A 165 8.01 20.22 4.07
CA ALA A 165 7.33 18.92 4.14
C ALA A 165 7.42 18.32 5.55
N GLN A 166 6.33 17.76 6.05
CA GLN A 166 6.29 17.12 7.38
C GLN A 166 6.82 15.68 7.35
N GLN A 167 8.03 15.49 6.82
CA GLN A 167 8.63 14.20 6.45
C GLN A 167 8.91 13.23 7.61
N ASN A 168 8.65 13.62 8.87
CA ASN A 168 8.88 12.71 9.98
C ASN A 168 7.70 11.78 10.25
N CYS A 169 6.46 12.07 9.83
CA CYS A 169 5.33 11.17 10.08
C CYS A 169 5.36 9.95 9.14
N MET A 170 5.24 8.74 9.71
CA MET A 170 5.10 7.50 8.96
C MET A 170 3.63 7.13 8.81
N HIS A 171 3.24 6.66 7.64
CA HIS A 171 1.87 6.21 7.36
C HIS A 171 1.56 4.85 7.99
N SER A 172 2.52 3.93 7.90
CA SER A 172 2.48 2.57 8.44
C SER A 172 3.85 2.21 9.00
N LEU A 173 3.94 1.22 9.89
CA LEU A 173 5.24 0.67 10.26
C LEU A 173 5.72 -0.22 9.11
N GLN A 174 6.86 0.08 8.52
CA GLN A 174 7.33 -0.65 7.32
C GLN A 174 7.74 -2.10 7.66
N LEU A 175 8.09 -2.36 8.92
CA LEU A 175 8.33 -3.71 9.45
C LEU A 175 7.03 -4.54 9.59
N LYS A 176 5.89 -3.86 9.60
CA LYS A 176 4.57 -4.43 9.84
C LYS A 176 3.48 -3.43 9.45
N ASN A 177 2.75 -3.71 8.38
CA ASN A 177 1.69 -2.88 7.82
C ASN A 177 0.42 -2.86 8.72
N TRP A 178 0.61 -2.38 9.94
CA TRP A 178 -0.43 -2.20 10.94
C TRP A 178 -1.16 -0.87 10.68
N PRO A 179 -2.49 -0.81 10.88
CA PRO A 179 -3.39 -1.85 11.40
C PRO A 179 -3.82 -2.93 10.40
N TYR A 180 -3.77 -4.19 10.84
CA TYR A 180 -4.52 -5.24 10.16
C TYR A 180 -5.98 -5.16 10.53
N HIS A 181 -6.83 -5.15 9.51
CA HIS A 181 -8.26 -5.15 9.69
C HIS A 181 -8.86 -6.53 9.45
N THR A 182 -9.75 -6.96 10.33
CA THR A 182 -10.47 -8.24 10.20
C THR A 182 -11.95 -8.05 10.46
N PRO A 183 -12.84 -8.78 9.74
CA PRO A 183 -14.22 -8.87 10.18
C PRO A 183 -14.26 -9.31 11.65
N MET A 184 -15.07 -8.69 12.51
CA MET A 184 -15.21 -9.14 13.89
C MET A 184 -16.66 -9.54 14.18
N PRO A 185 -16.91 -10.77 14.69
CA PRO A 185 -15.93 -11.84 14.95
C PRO A 185 -15.38 -12.48 13.66
N SER A 186 -14.13 -12.92 13.69
CA SER A 186 -13.44 -13.61 12.58
C SER A 186 -12.81 -14.92 13.04
N PRO A 187 -12.55 -15.85 12.11
CA PRO A 187 -11.66 -16.98 12.40
C PRO A 187 -10.23 -16.49 12.66
N PRO A 188 -9.32 -17.36 13.11
CA PRO A 188 -7.89 -17.12 13.00
C PRO A 188 -7.58 -16.70 11.57
N LEU A 189 -6.92 -15.56 11.43
CA LEU A 189 -6.62 -15.04 10.11
C LEU A 189 -5.57 -15.94 9.45
N HIS A 190 -5.86 -16.37 8.23
CA HIS A 190 -4.89 -16.99 7.35
C HIS A 190 -4.55 -16.01 6.23
N THR A 191 -3.27 -15.94 5.88
CA THR A 191 -2.82 -15.32 4.64
C THR A 191 -2.02 -16.38 3.90
N PHE A 192 -2.06 -16.34 2.58
CA PHE A 192 -1.18 -17.12 1.75
C PHE A 192 0.25 -16.64 1.99
N HIS A 193 1.01 -17.39 2.77
CA HIS A 193 2.46 -17.31 2.67
C HIS A 193 2.85 -18.24 1.52
N MET A 194 3.54 -17.71 0.51
CA MET A 194 4.39 -18.58 -0.31
C MET A 194 5.38 -19.28 0.64
N ALA A 195 5.82 -20.51 0.35
CA ALA A 195 6.94 -21.11 1.08
C ALA A 195 8.12 -20.18 1.06
N ASP A 196 8.27 -19.41 2.13
CA ASP A 196 9.46 -18.65 2.34
C ASP A 196 10.35 -19.46 3.27
N LEU A 197 11.56 -19.73 2.80
CA LEU A 197 12.59 -20.51 3.52
C LEU A 197 13.01 -19.85 4.85
N TRP A 198 12.47 -18.66 5.15
CA TRP A 198 12.75 -17.80 6.31
C TRP A 198 11.86 -18.06 7.52
N LEU A 199 10.82 -18.88 7.39
CA LEU A 199 10.20 -19.46 8.58
C LEU A 199 11.29 -20.26 9.31
N PRO A 200 11.47 -20.10 10.64
CA PRO A 200 12.39 -20.93 11.39
C PRO A 200 12.17 -22.38 10.98
N GLN A 201 13.23 -23.08 10.56
CA GLN A 201 13.16 -24.52 10.43
C GLN A 201 12.65 -25.01 11.79
N ARG A 202 11.39 -25.46 11.83
CA ARG A 202 10.86 -26.10 13.03
C ARG A 202 11.88 -27.18 13.37
N ASP A 203 12.16 -27.39 14.65
CA ASP A 203 12.98 -28.53 15.05
C ASP A 203 12.21 -29.81 14.67
N TYR A 204 12.43 -30.27 13.44
CA TYR A 204 11.74 -31.39 12.79
C TYR A 204 12.05 -32.72 13.49
N THR A 205 12.88 -32.70 14.53
CA THR A 205 13.28 -33.90 15.26
C THR A 205 12.26 -34.35 16.31
N GLN A 206 11.29 -33.51 16.71
CA GLN A 206 10.37 -33.85 17.83
C GLN A 206 8.87 -33.84 17.53
N SER A 207 8.40 -33.47 16.34
CA SER A 207 7.01 -33.74 15.96
C SER A 207 6.86 -33.93 14.45
N SER A 208 6.34 -35.09 14.06
CA SER A 208 5.97 -35.51 12.70
C SER A 208 4.79 -34.71 12.10
N TYR A 209 4.61 -33.45 12.49
CA TYR A 209 3.44 -32.65 12.13
C TYR A 209 3.69 -31.80 10.89
N TRP A 210 3.38 -32.39 9.73
CA TRP A 210 3.38 -31.76 8.41
C TRP A 210 1.95 -31.36 8.05
N ASN A 211 1.61 -30.07 8.06
CA ASN A 211 0.36 -29.62 7.44
C ASN A 211 0.68 -28.94 6.11
N TYR A 212 0.47 -29.70 5.04
CA TYR A 212 0.59 -29.26 3.67
C TYR A 212 -0.71 -28.55 3.29
N ASN A 213 -0.74 -27.24 3.02
CA ASN A 213 -2.00 -26.58 2.70
C ASN A 213 -2.02 -26.17 1.23
N VAL A 214 -2.40 -27.10 0.33
CA VAL A 214 -2.68 -26.75 -1.07
C VAL A 214 -4.04 -26.10 -1.14
N TRP A 215 -4.06 -24.79 -1.36
CA TRP A 215 -5.27 -24.13 -1.80
C TRP A 215 -5.55 -24.52 -3.26
N PRO A 216 -6.83 -24.63 -3.68
CA PRO A 216 -7.17 -25.00 -5.05
C PRO A 216 -6.93 -23.83 -6.00
N TRP A 217 -5.68 -23.47 -6.27
CA TRP A 217 -5.31 -22.80 -7.52
C TRP A 217 -4.90 -23.90 -8.50
N PRO A 218 -5.72 -24.21 -9.52
CA PRO A 218 -5.41 -25.18 -10.55
C PRO A 218 -4.39 -24.67 -11.59
N ASP A 219 -3.60 -23.64 -11.27
CA ASP A 219 -2.62 -23.06 -12.18
C ASP A 219 -1.46 -24.04 -12.36
N TYR A 220 -1.70 -24.94 -13.30
CA TYR A 220 -0.81 -25.93 -13.89
C TYR A 220 0.43 -25.31 -14.56
N GLU A 221 0.57 -23.98 -14.56
CA GLU A 221 1.51 -23.26 -15.43
C GLU A 221 2.99 -23.53 -15.14
N TYR A 222 3.36 -24.18 -14.03
CA TYR A 222 4.77 -24.51 -13.72
C TYR A 222 5.02 -25.94 -13.21
N GLN A 223 4.15 -26.91 -13.53
CA GLN A 223 4.34 -28.32 -13.15
C GLN A 223 4.95 -29.22 -14.25
N SER A 224 5.55 -28.67 -15.31
CA SER A 224 6.08 -29.45 -16.44
C SER A 224 7.52 -29.96 -16.28
N GLY A 225 8.15 -29.76 -15.12
CA GLY A 225 9.49 -30.28 -14.82
C GLY A 225 9.50 -31.75 -14.36
N PRO A 226 10.42 -32.60 -14.83
CA PRO A 226 10.51 -34.02 -14.44
C PRO A 226 10.96 -34.26 -12.99
N ASP A 227 11.36 -33.22 -12.25
CA ASP A 227 11.57 -33.27 -10.79
C ASP A 227 10.31 -32.76 -10.06
N TRP A 228 9.42 -33.71 -9.82
CA TRP A 228 8.08 -33.68 -9.22
C TRP A 228 8.02 -33.21 -7.76
N ARG A 229 9.00 -32.42 -7.31
CA ARG A 229 9.03 -31.77 -5.99
C ARG A 229 9.25 -30.28 -6.18
N ASN A 230 8.23 -29.60 -6.71
CA ASN A 230 8.19 -28.16 -6.68
C ASN A 230 8.19 -27.74 -5.20
N LYS A 231 9.34 -27.27 -4.70
CA LYS A 231 9.55 -26.79 -3.33
C LYS A 231 8.85 -25.44 -3.05
N VAL A 232 8.05 -24.96 -4.01
CA VAL A 232 7.28 -23.72 -3.93
C VAL A 232 5.93 -23.97 -3.23
N GLU A 233 5.99 -24.67 -2.10
CA GLU A 233 4.83 -25.13 -1.33
C GLU A 233 4.18 -23.93 -0.63
N CYS A 234 2.96 -23.52 -0.98
CA CYS A 234 2.31 -22.45 -0.21
C CYS A 234 1.92 -23.00 1.17
N TRP A 235 2.64 -22.60 2.22
CA TRP A 235 2.27 -22.96 3.60
C TRP A 235 1.21 -21.99 4.08
N CYS A 236 -0.07 -22.39 4.01
CA CYS A 236 -1.15 -21.63 4.65
C CYS A 236 -1.09 -21.84 6.17
N MET A 237 -0.11 -21.26 6.85
CA MET A 237 -0.15 -21.13 8.30
C MET A 237 -0.87 -19.82 8.65
N PRO A 238 -1.71 -19.78 9.70
CA PRO A 238 -2.25 -18.51 10.16
C PRO A 238 -1.09 -17.64 10.58
N TRP A 239 -1.02 -16.40 10.12
CA TRP A 239 0.10 -15.52 10.50
C TRP A 239 0.18 -15.35 12.04
N GLU A 240 -0.95 -15.45 12.74
CA GLU A 240 -1.06 -15.44 14.21
C GLU A 240 -0.31 -16.61 14.90
N THR A 241 0.22 -17.57 14.12
CA THR A 241 0.84 -18.81 14.57
C THR A 241 2.35 -18.90 14.31
N ALA A 242 3.02 -17.86 13.83
CA ALA A 242 4.46 -17.98 13.56
C ALA A 242 5.27 -18.40 14.83
N PRO A 243 6.22 -19.36 14.72
CA PRO A 243 6.98 -19.86 15.86
C PRO A 243 7.83 -18.76 16.52
N GLY A 244 7.89 -18.76 17.86
CA GLY A 244 8.92 -18.06 18.63
C GLY A 244 8.48 -16.87 19.50
N ASN A 245 7.23 -16.40 19.41
CA ASN A 245 6.58 -15.58 20.45
C ASN A 245 5.10 -15.26 20.20
N GLY A 246 4.51 -15.76 19.12
CA GLY A 246 3.06 -15.80 18.98
C GLY A 246 2.46 -16.69 20.06
N ASP A 247 1.19 -16.49 20.34
CA ASP A 247 0.44 -17.39 21.18
C ASP A 247 0.48 -18.82 20.60
N PRO A 248 1.25 -19.76 21.19
CA PRO A 248 1.46 -21.08 20.59
C PRO A 248 0.18 -21.93 20.63
N ASP A 249 -0.85 -21.46 21.33
CA ASP A 249 -2.14 -22.11 21.41
C ASP A 249 -3.04 -21.70 20.24
N ILE A 250 -2.78 -20.57 19.55
CA ILE A 250 -3.57 -20.17 18.36
C ILE A 250 -3.41 -21.18 17.23
N GLN A 251 -2.22 -21.79 17.07
CA GLN A 251 -2.04 -22.82 16.03
C GLN A 251 -3.04 -23.95 16.22
N LYS A 252 -3.35 -24.26 17.48
CA LYS A 252 -4.24 -25.35 17.85
C LYS A 252 -5.72 -25.01 17.66
N VAL A 253 -6.06 -23.73 17.61
CA VAL A 253 -7.40 -23.25 17.24
C VAL A 253 -7.60 -23.29 15.73
N TYR A 254 -6.52 -23.12 14.97
CA TYR A 254 -6.59 -23.19 13.52
C TYR A 254 -6.62 -24.63 13.02
N ASP A 255 -5.62 -25.43 13.39
CA ASP A 255 -5.50 -26.84 12.99
C ASP A 255 -4.55 -27.60 13.92
N TRP A 256 -5.07 -28.60 14.62
CA TRP A 256 -4.26 -29.49 15.47
C TRP A 256 -4.91 -30.85 15.71
N PRO A 257 -4.14 -31.94 15.70
CA PRO A 257 -4.63 -33.28 15.94
C PRO A 257 -4.84 -33.47 17.43
N ASP A 258 -5.98 -34.07 17.78
CA ASP A 258 -6.15 -34.60 19.13
C ASP A 258 -5.32 -35.88 19.34
N GLU A 259 -5.44 -36.49 20.52
CA GLU A 259 -4.77 -37.75 20.88
C GLU A 259 -5.15 -38.95 19.98
N ASN A 260 -6.25 -38.85 19.23
CA ASN A 260 -6.71 -39.87 18.29
C ASN A 260 -6.33 -39.53 16.83
N ASN A 261 -5.44 -38.55 16.62
CA ASN A 261 -5.10 -37.99 15.31
C ASN A 261 -6.29 -37.39 14.55
N VAL A 262 -7.36 -36.99 15.25
CA VAL A 262 -8.48 -36.28 14.62
C VAL A 262 -8.19 -34.79 14.67
N HIS A 263 -8.16 -34.17 13.50
CA HIS A 263 -7.86 -32.74 13.41
C HIS A 263 -9.05 -31.87 13.93
N CYS A 264 -8.70 -30.92 14.77
CA CYS A 264 -9.59 -29.92 15.38
C CYS A 264 -9.19 -28.52 14.95
N GLY A 265 -10.14 -27.58 14.93
CA GLY A 265 -9.88 -26.17 14.65
C GLY A 265 -10.68 -25.60 13.48
N TYR A 266 -10.38 -24.35 13.12
CA TYR A 266 -11.04 -23.63 12.04
C TYR A 266 -10.81 -24.28 10.67
N PHE A 267 -9.58 -24.65 10.33
CA PHE A 267 -9.24 -25.16 9.00
C PHE A 267 -9.88 -26.52 8.71
N PRO A 268 -9.84 -27.52 9.62
CA PRO A 268 -10.59 -28.76 9.45
C PRO A 268 -12.11 -28.55 9.33
N TYR A 269 -12.65 -27.52 9.99
CA TYR A 269 -14.03 -27.11 9.81
C TYR A 269 -14.27 -26.47 8.45
N ALA A 270 -13.48 -25.49 8.03
CA ALA A 270 -13.70 -24.71 6.81
C ALA A 270 -13.46 -25.51 5.53
N CYS A 271 -12.45 -26.39 5.53
CA CYS A 271 -11.94 -27.07 4.34
C CYS A 271 -12.26 -28.58 4.32
N GLY A 272 -12.93 -29.12 5.35
CA GLY A 272 -13.38 -30.51 5.38
C GLY A 272 -12.28 -31.53 5.71
N ARG A 273 -12.62 -32.81 5.49
CA ARG A 273 -11.94 -34.01 6.02
C ARG A 273 -10.80 -34.53 5.14
N LEU A 274 -10.05 -33.64 4.52
CA LEU A 274 -8.89 -33.96 3.67
C LEU A 274 -7.68 -34.51 4.45
N TRP A 275 -7.79 -34.65 5.78
CA TRP A 275 -6.65 -34.78 6.69
C TRP A 275 -6.68 -36.02 7.60
N ASP A 276 -7.84 -36.64 7.79
CA ASP A 276 -7.96 -37.87 8.57
C ASP A 276 -7.46 -39.04 7.70
N TRP A 277 -6.13 -39.25 7.63
CA TRP A 277 -5.54 -40.37 6.89
C TRP A 277 -5.99 -41.69 7.53
N PRO A 278 -6.77 -42.56 6.84
CA PRO A 278 -7.33 -43.76 7.47
C PRO A 278 -6.32 -44.88 7.78
N SER A 279 -5.04 -44.72 7.42
CA SER A 279 -4.02 -45.77 7.45
C SER A 279 -2.65 -45.13 7.65
N GLY A 280 -1.90 -45.48 8.69
CA GLY A 280 -0.58 -44.91 9.01
C GLY A 280 0.57 -45.14 8.00
N ASP A 281 0.27 -45.28 6.71
CA ASP A 281 1.23 -45.38 5.61
C ASP A 281 1.35 -44.01 4.92
N HIS A 282 2.42 -43.27 5.22
CA HIS A 282 2.71 -41.91 4.77
C HIS A 282 3.00 -41.72 3.25
N VAL A 283 2.48 -42.58 2.37
CA VAL A 283 2.78 -42.48 0.92
C VAL A 283 1.68 -41.69 0.21
N PHE A 284 1.96 -40.42 -0.04
CA PHE A 284 1.12 -39.51 -0.81
C PHE A 284 1.09 -39.96 -2.28
N ASN A 285 0.05 -40.66 -2.71
CA ASN A 285 -0.10 -41.06 -4.11
C ASN A 285 -0.90 -39.99 -4.86
N ALA A 286 -0.22 -38.90 -5.27
CA ALA A 286 -0.80 -37.72 -5.91
C ALA A 286 -1.57 -38.00 -7.23
N THR A 287 -1.51 -39.23 -7.74
CA THR A 287 -2.14 -39.65 -9.00
C THR A 287 -3.66 -39.82 -8.93
N GLN A 288 -4.28 -39.71 -7.75
CA GLN A 288 -5.74 -39.85 -7.59
C GLN A 288 -6.51 -38.52 -7.43
N LEU A 289 -5.82 -37.38 -7.45
CA LEU A 289 -6.46 -36.06 -7.48
C LEU A 289 -6.75 -35.66 -8.93
N VAL A 290 -7.76 -36.27 -9.55
CA VAL A 290 -8.31 -35.77 -10.81
C VAL A 290 -9.42 -34.79 -10.46
N PRO A 291 -9.26 -33.46 -10.73
CA PRO A 291 -10.38 -32.54 -10.62
C PRO A 291 -11.46 -32.94 -11.63
N PRO A 292 -12.75 -32.75 -11.32
CA PRO A 292 -13.80 -32.95 -12.31
C PRO A 292 -13.54 -32.00 -13.48
N SER A 293 -13.15 -32.56 -14.62
CA SER A 293 -12.70 -31.80 -15.79
C SER A 293 -13.82 -31.04 -16.50
N GLN A 294 -15.09 -31.18 -16.09
CA GLN A 294 -16.22 -30.45 -16.66
C GLN A 294 -17.35 -30.17 -15.65
N PRO A 295 -17.95 -28.96 -15.65
CA PRO A 295 -19.19 -28.68 -14.92
C PRO A 295 -20.32 -29.58 -15.45
N GLY A 296 -20.87 -30.45 -14.60
CA GLY A 296 -22.03 -31.28 -14.94
C GLY A 296 -21.79 -32.80 -15.02
N GLN A 297 -20.57 -33.29 -14.77
CA GLN A 297 -20.36 -34.73 -14.54
C GLN A 297 -20.92 -35.12 -13.16
N PRO A 298 -21.82 -36.12 -13.05
CA PRO A 298 -22.27 -36.63 -11.76
C PRO A 298 -21.08 -37.28 -11.04
N VAL A 299 -20.75 -36.75 -9.86
CA VAL A 299 -19.65 -37.23 -9.03
C VAL A 299 -19.94 -38.70 -8.66
N SER A 300 -19.15 -39.63 -9.21
CA SER A 300 -19.28 -41.04 -8.86
C SER A 300 -18.81 -41.27 -7.42
N ALA A 301 -19.35 -42.31 -6.78
CA ALA A 301 -19.39 -42.54 -5.32
C ALA A 301 -18.04 -42.80 -4.60
N ALA A 302 -16.96 -42.12 -5.00
CA ALA A 302 -15.70 -42.01 -4.27
C ALA A 302 -15.47 -40.55 -3.85
N ALA A 303 -16.45 -39.97 -3.16
CA ALA A 303 -16.30 -38.75 -2.36
C ALA A 303 -15.38 -39.02 -1.14
N LEU A 304 -14.12 -39.38 -1.41
CA LEU A 304 -13.02 -39.55 -0.45
C LEU A 304 -12.31 -38.22 -0.14
N LEU A 305 -12.96 -37.10 -0.45
CA LEU A 305 -12.55 -35.73 -0.16
C LEU A 305 -13.74 -35.08 0.56
N GLY A 306 -13.62 -34.89 1.87
CA GLY A 306 -14.75 -34.56 2.74
C GLY A 306 -15.52 -33.31 2.29
N ASP A 307 -16.85 -33.45 2.21
CA ASP A 307 -17.80 -32.38 1.90
C ASP A 307 -17.70 -31.22 2.90
N TYR A 308 -16.94 -30.16 2.58
CA TYR A 308 -17.11 -28.76 3.05
C TYR A 308 -17.30 -28.60 4.59
N PRO A 309 -17.72 -27.44 5.14
CA PRO A 309 -18.09 -27.35 6.54
C PRO A 309 -19.04 -28.46 6.97
N SER A 310 -18.85 -29.01 8.18
CA SER A 310 -19.64 -30.15 8.68
C SER A 310 -20.04 -30.01 10.14
N ARG A 311 -21.14 -30.68 10.53
CA ARG A 311 -21.63 -30.70 11.91
C ARG A 311 -20.59 -31.24 12.92
N PRO A 312 -19.86 -32.35 12.66
CA PRO A 312 -18.78 -32.77 13.56
C PRO A 312 -17.59 -31.80 13.58
N GLY A 313 -17.25 -31.19 12.43
CA GLY A 313 -16.19 -30.21 12.32
C GLY A 313 -16.44 -28.97 13.17
N VAL A 314 -17.66 -28.40 13.13
CA VAL A 314 -18.00 -27.21 13.93
C VAL A 314 -17.95 -27.52 15.43
N LEU A 315 -18.38 -28.71 15.86
CA LEU A 315 -18.30 -29.11 17.26
C LEU A 315 -16.85 -29.17 17.75
N ARG A 316 -15.94 -29.73 16.96
CA ARG A 316 -14.51 -29.77 17.27
C ARG A 316 -13.86 -28.38 17.24
N TYR A 317 -14.30 -27.50 16.34
CA TYR A 317 -13.82 -26.12 16.31
C TYR A 317 -14.25 -25.34 17.57
N VAL A 318 -15.51 -25.50 18.00
CA VAL A 318 -15.98 -24.92 19.27
C VAL A 318 -15.21 -25.52 20.46
N ALA A 319 -14.95 -26.83 20.45
CA ALA A 319 -14.16 -27.48 21.50
C ALA A 319 -12.71 -26.94 21.56
N ALA A 320 -12.07 -26.73 20.41
CA ALA A 320 -10.73 -26.16 20.31
C ALA A 320 -10.66 -24.70 20.78
N THR A 321 -11.68 -23.90 20.48
CA THR A 321 -11.77 -22.50 20.96
C THR A 321 -12.07 -22.40 22.45
N LEU A 322 -12.88 -23.30 23.01
CA LEU A 322 -13.08 -23.43 24.46
C LEU A 322 -11.79 -23.85 25.18
N TRP A 323 -11.06 -24.83 24.63
CA TRP A 323 -9.74 -25.20 25.11
C TRP A 323 -8.79 -23.99 25.11
N TYR A 324 -8.77 -23.23 24.02
CA TYR A 324 -7.92 -22.04 23.91
C TYR A 324 -8.28 -20.97 24.94
N ALA A 325 -9.57 -20.68 25.14
CA ALA A 325 -10.01 -19.76 26.19
C ALA A 325 -9.58 -20.25 27.59
N GLN A 326 -9.69 -21.55 27.87
CA GLN A 326 -9.18 -22.13 29.10
C GLN A 326 -7.66 -21.92 29.27
N ARG A 327 -6.89 -22.06 28.19
CA ARG A 327 -5.44 -21.74 28.18
C ARG A 327 -5.14 -20.26 28.45
N LYS A 328 -6.09 -19.36 28.18
CA LYS A 328 -6.00 -17.92 28.52
C LYS A 328 -6.54 -17.57 29.89
N GLY A 329 -6.84 -18.56 30.72
CA GLY A 329 -7.22 -18.37 32.13
C GLY A 329 -8.73 -18.28 32.36
N PHE A 330 -9.56 -18.52 31.34
CA PHE A 330 -11.02 -18.53 31.52
C PHE A 330 -11.49 -19.90 32.02
N GLY A 331 -12.04 -19.94 33.24
CA GLY A 331 -12.55 -21.17 33.82
C GLY A 331 -13.87 -21.61 33.18
N PRO A 332 -14.32 -22.87 33.40
CA PRO A 332 -15.59 -23.36 32.87
C PRO A 332 -16.77 -22.44 33.22
N SER A 333 -16.80 -21.87 34.42
CA SER A 333 -17.86 -20.93 34.83
C SER A 333 -17.88 -19.60 34.07
N ASP A 334 -16.73 -19.16 33.54
CA ASP A 334 -16.65 -17.94 32.71
C ASP A 334 -17.13 -18.18 31.30
N LEU A 335 -16.99 -19.42 30.82
CA LEU A 335 -17.38 -19.86 29.49
C LEU A 335 -18.82 -20.38 29.47
N SER A 336 -19.35 -20.96 30.55
CA SER A 336 -20.68 -21.59 30.54
C SER A 336 -21.83 -20.67 30.97
N SER A 337 -21.57 -19.40 31.28
CA SER A 337 -22.58 -18.47 31.80
C SER A 337 -22.71 -17.21 30.97
N VAL A 338 -23.96 -16.82 30.71
CA VAL A 338 -24.29 -15.50 30.16
C VAL A 338 -24.07 -14.47 31.27
N ARG A 339 -23.24 -13.47 30.98
CA ARG A 339 -22.94 -12.35 31.87
C ARG A 339 -23.19 -11.05 31.12
N ASP A 340 -22.99 -9.92 31.79
CA ASP A 340 -22.95 -8.63 31.09
C ASP A 340 -21.79 -8.62 30.07
N PRO A 341 -22.07 -8.53 28.75
CA PRO A 341 -21.03 -8.48 27.73
C PRO A 341 -20.16 -7.21 27.82
N HIS A 342 -20.63 -6.17 28.51
CA HIS A 342 -19.97 -4.86 28.64
C HIS A 342 -19.13 -4.69 29.92
N ARG A 343 -18.94 -5.74 30.71
CA ARG A 343 -18.10 -5.69 31.93
C ARG A 343 -16.63 -5.35 31.57
N PRO A 344 -15.83 -4.67 32.41
CA PRO A 344 -14.39 -4.47 32.16
C PRO A 344 -13.60 -5.74 31.79
N PHE A 345 -12.39 -5.58 31.24
CA PHE A 345 -11.44 -6.69 31.09
C PHE A 345 -11.28 -7.45 32.41
N THR A 346 -11.24 -8.78 32.32
CA THR A 346 -11.12 -9.68 33.47
C THR A 346 -9.71 -9.71 34.04
N ASP A 347 -8.68 -9.56 33.19
CA ASP A 347 -7.29 -9.48 33.64
C ASP A 347 -6.94 -8.06 34.11
N ALA A 348 -6.42 -7.99 35.33
CA ALA A 348 -5.95 -6.75 35.92
C ALA A 348 -4.66 -6.24 35.25
N ASP A 349 -3.81 -7.14 34.75
CA ASP A 349 -2.61 -6.78 34.00
C ASP A 349 -2.98 -6.43 32.56
N GLU A 350 -2.81 -5.15 32.20
CA GLU A 350 -3.10 -4.65 30.87
C GLU A 350 -2.34 -5.41 29.76
N ARG A 351 -1.15 -5.93 30.08
CA ARG A 351 -0.31 -6.68 29.12
C ARG A 351 -0.94 -7.99 28.65
N ASN A 352 -1.93 -8.50 29.36
CA ASN A 352 -2.62 -9.75 29.03
C ASN A 352 -4.02 -9.53 28.44
N ARG A 353 -4.52 -8.30 28.40
CA ARG A 353 -5.90 -8.01 27.94
C ARG A 353 -6.16 -8.46 26.51
N TRP A 354 -5.14 -8.45 25.64
CA TRP A 354 -5.24 -8.96 24.28
C TRP A 354 -5.64 -10.45 24.21
N LYS A 355 -5.25 -11.25 25.21
CA LYS A 355 -5.59 -12.69 25.30
C LYS A 355 -7.09 -12.90 25.46
N GLU A 356 -7.75 -12.04 26.23
CA GLU A 356 -9.20 -12.05 26.39
C GLU A 356 -9.88 -11.71 25.05
N VAL A 357 -9.38 -10.70 24.33
CA VAL A 357 -9.95 -10.33 23.03
C VAL A 357 -9.81 -11.48 22.03
N GLN A 358 -8.63 -12.12 21.93
CA GLN A 358 -8.41 -13.25 21.02
C GLN A 358 -9.27 -14.47 21.41
N ALA A 359 -9.33 -14.80 22.70
CA ALA A 359 -10.15 -15.91 23.18
C ALA A 359 -11.62 -15.73 22.80
N PHE A 360 -12.21 -14.57 23.11
CA PHE A 360 -13.61 -14.30 22.78
C PHE A 360 -13.84 -14.09 21.29
N ARG A 361 -12.88 -13.58 20.52
CA ARG A 361 -12.97 -13.51 19.05
C ARG A 361 -13.18 -14.89 18.44
N PHE A 362 -12.30 -15.84 18.74
CA PHE A 362 -12.40 -17.18 18.16
C PHE A 362 -13.62 -17.93 18.69
N LEU A 363 -13.93 -17.77 19.97
CA LEU A 363 -15.09 -18.39 20.59
C LEU A 363 -16.40 -17.87 19.97
N ALA A 364 -16.52 -16.55 19.78
CA ALA A 364 -17.66 -15.93 19.12
C ALA A 364 -17.82 -16.42 17.68
N HIS A 365 -16.73 -16.48 16.92
CA HIS A 365 -16.76 -16.99 15.55
C HIS A 365 -17.18 -18.47 15.50
N ALA A 366 -16.50 -19.36 16.23
CA ALA A 366 -16.79 -20.79 16.25
C ALA A 366 -18.22 -21.09 16.74
N ALA A 367 -18.67 -20.40 17.79
CA ALA A 367 -20.02 -20.57 18.32
C ALA A 367 -21.08 -20.06 17.33
N THR A 368 -20.82 -18.96 16.62
CA THR A 368 -21.72 -18.48 15.54
C THR A 368 -21.84 -19.52 14.42
N CYS A 369 -20.76 -20.24 14.08
CA CYS A 369 -20.86 -21.31 13.07
C CYS A 369 -21.88 -22.40 13.44
N LEU A 370 -22.21 -22.62 14.72
CA LEU A 370 -23.24 -23.59 15.12
C LEU A 370 -24.62 -23.23 14.56
N THR A 371 -24.92 -21.95 14.32
CA THR A 371 -26.22 -21.51 13.80
C THR A 371 -26.47 -21.97 12.37
N SER A 372 -25.42 -22.40 11.65
CA SER A 372 -25.56 -23.03 10.33
C SER A 372 -25.97 -24.51 10.42
N TRP A 373 -25.82 -25.15 11.58
CA TRP A 373 -25.95 -26.61 11.76
C TRP A 373 -27.04 -27.05 12.72
N TYR A 374 -27.50 -26.16 13.59
CA TYR A 374 -28.47 -26.45 14.64
C TYR A 374 -29.62 -25.46 14.56
N SER A 375 -30.83 -25.99 14.69
CA SER A 375 -32.03 -25.15 14.75
C SER A 375 -32.12 -24.40 16.08
N TYR A 376 -32.95 -23.36 16.13
CA TYR A 376 -33.24 -22.70 17.41
C TYR A 376 -34.01 -23.63 18.35
N SER A 377 -35.08 -24.27 17.86
CA SER A 377 -35.97 -25.10 18.69
C SER A 377 -36.71 -26.18 17.86
N ALA A 378 -35.98 -27.10 17.23
CA ALA A 378 -36.61 -28.24 16.53
C ALA A 378 -36.95 -29.37 17.52
N PRO A 379 -38.22 -29.81 17.60
CA PRO A 379 -38.64 -30.90 18.49
C PRO A 379 -37.94 -32.24 18.23
N SER A 380 -37.38 -32.43 17.03
CA SER A 380 -36.77 -33.68 16.57
C SER A 380 -35.26 -33.77 16.80
N GLU A 381 -34.61 -32.71 17.26
CA GLU A 381 -33.16 -32.72 17.52
C GLU A 381 -32.88 -33.05 18.99
N ASP A 382 -31.89 -33.91 19.28
CA ASP A 382 -31.51 -34.19 20.68
C ASP A 382 -30.84 -32.96 21.32
N ASP A 383 -30.13 -32.18 20.50
CA ASP A 383 -29.47 -30.92 20.84
C ASP A 383 -29.94 -29.82 19.85
N ASP A 384 -30.41 -28.69 20.38
CA ASP A 384 -30.76 -27.48 19.65
C ASP A 384 -30.16 -26.25 20.35
N LEU A 385 -30.26 -25.06 19.74
CA LEU A 385 -29.68 -23.84 20.33
C LEU A 385 -30.48 -23.32 21.53
N GLN A 386 -31.74 -23.70 21.73
CA GLN A 386 -32.53 -23.30 22.89
C GLN A 386 -32.13 -24.08 24.15
N ARG A 387 -31.97 -25.40 24.04
CA ARG A 387 -31.54 -26.31 25.13
C ARG A 387 -30.03 -26.36 25.29
N GLY A 388 -29.30 -26.02 24.23
CA GLY A 388 -27.85 -25.95 24.18
C GLY A 388 -27.23 -27.18 23.53
N VAL A 389 -26.34 -26.93 22.57
CA VAL A 389 -25.61 -27.95 21.82
C VAL A 389 -24.47 -28.51 22.65
N ARG A 390 -24.40 -29.83 22.82
CA ARG A 390 -23.31 -30.47 23.58
C ARG A 390 -22.01 -30.43 22.78
N ILE A 391 -20.96 -29.88 23.39
CA ILE A 391 -19.64 -29.81 22.79
C ILE A 391 -18.79 -30.99 23.29
N PRO A 392 -18.13 -31.75 22.40
CA PRO A 392 -17.25 -32.83 22.82
C PRO A 392 -16.01 -32.30 23.53
N VAL A 393 -15.43 -33.13 24.40
CA VAL A 393 -14.10 -32.86 24.95
C VAL A 393 -13.07 -33.20 23.88
N VAL A 394 -12.13 -32.29 23.62
CA VAL A 394 -10.96 -32.53 22.76
C VAL A 394 -9.69 -32.38 23.60
N ASN A 395 -8.70 -33.24 23.36
CA ASN A 395 -7.42 -33.18 24.05
C ASN A 395 -6.38 -32.56 23.12
N LEU A 396 -5.99 -31.31 23.36
CA LEU A 396 -5.00 -30.60 22.55
C LEU A 396 -3.76 -30.35 23.40
N ALA A 397 -2.61 -30.84 22.91
CA ALA A 397 -1.31 -30.79 23.61
C ALA A 397 -1.36 -31.29 25.07
N GLY A 398 -2.06 -32.41 25.28
CA GLY A 398 -2.14 -33.08 26.58
C GLY A 398 -3.07 -32.41 27.60
N LEU A 399 -3.86 -31.40 27.18
CA LEU A 399 -4.85 -30.74 28.01
C LEU A 399 -6.25 -30.90 27.41
N PRO A 400 -7.23 -31.41 28.18
CA PRO A 400 -8.62 -31.51 27.73
C PRO A 400 -9.31 -30.14 27.71
N SER A 401 -10.20 -29.93 26.75
CA SER A 401 -11.16 -28.82 26.77
C SER A 401 -12.16 -28.99 27.93
N PRO A 402 -12.90 -27.93 28.33
CA PRO A 402 -13.90 -28.03 29.39
C PRO A 402 -14.97 -29.10 29.10
N SER A 403 -15.23 -29.98 30.07
CA SER A 403 -16.25 -31.03 29.95
C SER A 403 -17.66 -30.50 30.13
N ASP A 404 -18.65 -31.24 29.60
CA ASP A 404 -20.09 -30.98 29.77
C ASP A 404 -20.56 -29.59 29.30
N MET A 405 -19.81 -28.96 28.38
CA MET A 405 -20.18 -27.66 27.83
C MET A 405 -21.40 -27.78 26.91
N ARG A 406 -22.40 -26.92 27.15
CA ARG A 406 -23.55 -26.71 26.27
C ARG A 406 -23.56 -25.28 25.76
N ILE A 407 -23.59 -25.12 24.44
CA ILE A 407 -23.65 -23.80 23.81
C ILE A 407 -25.09 -23.51 23.38
N THR A 408 -25.72 -22.56 24.08
CA THR A 408 -27.06 -22.06 23.76
C THR A 408 -27.00 -20.84 22.84
N HIS A 409 -28.13 -20.47 22.26
CA HIS A 409 -28.27 -19.23 21.50
C HIS A 409 -27.89 -18.00 22.33
N GLU A 410 -28.34 -17.92 23.59
CA GLU A 410 -27.99 -16.81 24.49
C GLU A 410 -26.48 -16.71 24.71
N LEU A 411 -25.79 -17.84 24.81
CA LEU A 411 -24.35 -17.87 24.96
C LEU A 411 -23.62 -17.46 23.67
N ILE A 412 -24.14 -17.85 22.50
CA ILE A 412 -23.63 -17.37 21.20
C ILE A 412 -23.74 -15.85 21.11
N THR A 413 -24.91 -15.28 21.44
CA THR A 413 -25.13 -13.83 21.47
C THR A 413 -24.17 -13.14 22.44
N TYR A 414 -24.04 -13.68 23.67
CA TYR A 414 -23.10 -13.17 24.66
C TYR A 414 -21.66 -13.15 24.15
N TYR A 415 -21.17 -14.25 23.57
CA TYR A 415 -19.80 -14.29 23.03
C TYR A 415 -19.59 -13.28 21.93
N HIS A 416 -20.55 -13.15 21.01
CA HIS A 416 -20.48 -12.18 19.92
C HIS A 416 -20.42 -10.73 20.42
N GLU A 417 -21.33 -10.35 21.32
CA GLU A 417 -21.39 -9.02 21.91
C GLU A 417 -20.14 -8.73 22.75
N ARG A 418 -19.68 -9.72 23.53
CA ARG A 418 -18.47 -9.64 24.34
C ARG A 418 -17.23 -9.43 23.48
N ALA A 419 -17.04 -10.22 22.43
CA ALA A 419 -15.91 -10.10 21.50
C ALA A 419 -15.88 -8.71 20.82
N THR A 420 -17.04 -8.26 20.36
CA THR A 420 -17.18 -6.94 19.72
C THR A 420 -16.88 -5.81 20.70
N TRP A 421 -17.41 -5.87 21.92
CA TRP A 421 -17.15 -4.87 22.94
C TRP A 421 -15.67 -4.84 23.34
N LEU A 422 -15.08 -6.00 23.60
CA LEU A 422 -13.67 -6.15 23.98
C LEU A 422 -12.73 -5.60 22.93
N VAL A 423 -12.93 -5.90 21.64
CA VAL A 423 -12.02 -5.40 20.60
C VAL A 423 -12.12 -3.88 20.43
N ASN A 424 -13.32 -3.30 20.54
CA ASN A 424 -13.49 -1.86 20.42
C ASN A 424 -12.83 -1.15 21.60
N GLN A 425 -13.01 -1.68 22.81
CA GLN A 425 -12.33 -1.14 23.99
C GLN A 425 -10.81 -1.30 23.86
N PHE A 426 -10.33 -2.45 23.39
CA PHE A 426 -8.92 -2.71 23.21
C PHE A 426 -8.28 -1.78 22.18
N ALA A 427 -8.89 -1.64 20.99
CA ALA A 427 -8.38 -0.80 19.91
C ALA A 427 -8.31 0.68 20.30
N SER A 428 -9.33 1.17 21.02
CA SER A 428 -9.36 2.56 21.49
C SER A 428 -8.44 2.83 22.68
N SER A 429 -8.25 1.86 23.58
CA SER A 429 -7.44 2.05 24.80
C SER A 429 -5.97 1.68 24.61
N TYR A 430 -5.65 0.83 23.62
CA TYR A 430 -4.31 0.30 23.36
C TYR A 430 -3.92 0.42 21.88
N PRO A 431 -3.79 1.65 21.35
CA PRO A 431 -3.40 1.90 19.95
C PRO A 431 -2.02 1.32 19.59
N TYR A 432 -1.12 1.19 20.57
CA TYR A 432 0.24 0.64 20.41
C TYR A 432 0.39 -0.81 20.89
N ASP A 433 -0.74 -1.51 21.08
CA ASP A 433 -0.74 -2.96 21.28
C ASP A 433 -1.37 -3.64 20.05
N TRP A 434 -0.52 -4.30 19.27
CA TRP A 434 -0.85 -4.88 17.97
C TRP A 434 -0.98 -6.41 18.02
N ALA A 435 -1.20 -6.96 19.22
CA ALA A 435 -1.45 -8.38 19.42
C ALA A 435 -2.82 -8.85 18.87
N VAL A 436 -3.74 -7.92 18.58
CA VAL A 436 -5.10 -8.22 18.12
C VAL A 436 -5.43 -7.35 16.91
N PRO A 437 -5.88 -7.94 15.77
CA PRO A 437 -6.29 -7.15 14.62
C PRO A 437 -7.40 -6.15 14.96
N ARG A 438 -7.44 -5.05 14.21
CA ARG A 438 -8.48 -4.03 14.29
C ARG A 438 -9.78 -4.53 13.64
N PRO A 439 -10.96 -4.18 14.17
CA PRO A 439 -12.22 -4.61 13.61
C PRO A 439 -12.52 -3.86 12.31
N LEU A 440 -12.50 -4.54 11.17
CA LEU A 440 -12.86 -4.00 9.85
C LEU A 440 -14.25 -3.37 9.82
N ASN A 441 -15.18 -3.93 10.59
CA ASN A 441 -16.55 -3.44 10.74
C ASN A 441 -16.66 -2.20 11.64
N ARG A 442 -15.59 -1.78 12.34
CA ARG A 442 -15.56 -0.63 13.24
C ARG A 442 -14.18 0.04 13.26
N VAL A 443 -13.78 0.56 12.11
CA VAL A 443 -12.54 1.34 12.01
C VAL A 443 -12.64 2.60 12.86
N THR A 444 -11.59 2.90 13.62
CA THR A 444 -11.49 4.08 14.48
C THR A 444 -10.24 4.90 14.14
N MET A 445 -10.22 6.19 14.51
CA MET A 445 -9.03 7.04 14.31
C MET A 445 -7.80 6.55 15.07
N MET A 446 -7.97 5.69 16.07
CA MET A 446 -6.89 5.12 16.88
C MET A 446 -6.29 3.85 16.26
N ASP A 447 -6.85 3.37 15.15
CA ASP A 447 -6.36 2.17 14.47
C ASP A 447 -5.00 2.43 13.82
N TYR A 448 -4.77 3.65 13.35
CA TYR A 448 -3.50 4.11 12.76
C TYR A 448 -2.64 4.77 13.85
N PRO A 449 -1.63 4.06 14.40
CA PRO A 449 -0.77 4.60 15.44
C PRO A 449 0.03 5.80 14.91
N LEU A 450 0.27 6.79 15.76
CA LEU A 450 1.17 7.89 15.42
C LEU A 450 2.60 7.38 15.47
N LEU A 451 3.24 7.34 14.31
CA LEU A 451 4.61 6.90 14.15
C LEU A 451 5.42 8.02 13.50
N GLN A 452 6.64 8.26 13.98
CA GLN A 452 7.57 9.16 13.31
C GLN A 452 9.00 8.61 13.24
N SER A 453 9.78 9.08 12.27
CA SER A 453 11.22 8.80 12.20
C SER A 453 12.00 9.62 13.23
N ASP A 454 12.89 8.97 13.96
CA ASP A 454 13.90 9.63 14.80
C ASP A 454 15.10 10.02 13.95
N ILE A 455 15.11 11.28 13.52
CA ILE A 455 16.20 11.86 12.73
C ILE A 455 17.29 12.51 13.59
N PHE A 456 17.10 12.56 14.92
CA PHE A 456 17.99 13.29 15.84
C PHE A 456 18.88 12.36 16.66
N THR A 457 18.39 11.16 16.98
CA THR A 457 19.26 10.11 17.51
C THR A 457 20.18 9.65 16.38
N PRO A 458 21.49 9.46 16.64
CA PRO A 458 22.36 8.81 15.67
C PRO A 458 21.66 7.56 15.14
N PRO A 459 21.65 7.36 13.80
CA PRO A 459 21.16 6.12 13.23
C PRO A 459 21.77 4.94 13.97
N LEU A 460 21.05 3.83 14.06
CA LEU A 460 21.54 2.65 14.80
C LEU A 460 23.02 2.38 14.40
N PRO A 461 23.96 2.41 15.36
CA PRO A 461 25.37 2.29 15.05
C PRO A 461 25.67 0.92 14.45
N GLU A 462 26.69 0.88 13.60
CA GLU A 462 27.31 -0.35 13.12
C GLU A 462 27.72 -1.23 14.33
N GLY A 463 27.46 -2.53 14.27
CA GLY A 463 27.96 -3.47 15.29
C GLY A 463 27.13 -3.59 16.57
N LEU A 464 25.82 -3.34 16.53
CA LEU A 464 24.93 -4.02 17.47
C LEU A 464 25.26 -5.52 17.43
N PRO A 465 25.36 -6.23 18.57
CA PRO A 465 25.66 -7.65 18.56
C PRO A 465 24.69 -8.30 17.59
N ALA A 466 25.22 -9.12 16.67
CA ALA A 466 24.40 -9.92 15.78
C ALA A 466 23.21 -10.43 16.59
N ASN A 467 21.99 -9.99 16.24
CA ASN A 467 20.79 -10.68 16.69
C ASN A 467 21.11 -12.17 16.51
N PRO A 468 20.76 -13.08 17.42
CA PRO A 468 21.03 -14.49 17.18
C PRO A 468 20.23 -15.04 15.98
N LEU A 469 19.35 -14.24 15.35
CA LEU A 469 18.85 -14.43 13.98
C LEU A 469 19.80 -13.91 12.86
N TYR A 470 20.74 -13.01 13.18
CA TYR A 470 21.78 -12.40 12.35
C TYR A 470 23.21 -12.96 12.62
N GLY A 471 23.33 -14.12 13.29
CA GLY A 471 24.63 -14.70 13.62
C GLY A 471 25.46 -14.98 12.36
N ALA A 472 26.70 -14.46 12.29
CA ALA A 472 27.80 -14.72 11.33
C ALA A 472 27.51 -14.70 9.80
N ASP A 473 26.26 -14.75 9.37
CA ASP A 473 25.80 -14.92 7.99
C ASP A 473 25.06 -13.68 7.49
N TRP A 474 25.32 -12.50 8.06
CA TRP A 474 24.79 -11.24 7.53
C TRP A 474 25.18 -11.00 6.05
N ASN A 475 26.38 -11.48 5.66
CA ASN A 475 26.82 -11.54 4.25
C ASN A 475 25.86 -12.34 3.34
N ARG A 476 24.99 -13.20 3.90
CA ARG A 476 23.97 -13.95 3.17
C ARG A 476 22.61 -13.29 3.13
N PHE A 477 22.31 -12.22 3.87
CA PHE A 477 20.94 -11.68 3.93
C PHE A 477 20.72 -10.50 2.99
N ILE A 478 21.70 -9.60 2.90
CA ILE A 478 21.60 -8.37 2.07
C ILE A 478 22.73 -8.32 1.03
N GLY A 479 23.68 -9.25 1.12
CA GLY A 479 24.87 -9.30 0.26
C GLY A 479 25.74 -8.05 0.27
N ARG A 480 25.53 -7.18 1.25
CA ARG A 480 26.42 -6.07 1.52
C ARG A 480 27.60 -6.60 2.33
N PRO A 481 28.83 -6.16 2.04
CA PRO A 481 29.94 -6.34 2.96
C PRO A 481 29.53 -5.91 4.37
N VAL A 482 30.12 -6.53 5.40
CA VAL A 482 29.92 -6.16 6.81
C VAL A 482 30.04 -4.64 7.03
N ASP A 483 30.91 -4.00 6.24
CA ASP A 483 31.23 -2.58 6.31
C ASP A 483 30.21 -1.65 5.59
N ASP A 484 29.14 -2.17 4.96
CA ASP A 484 28.11 -1.40 4.21
C ASP A 484 26.70 -1.65 4.78
N HIS A 485 26.57 -1.70 6.12
CA HIS A 485 25.26 -1.80 6.75
C HIS A 485 24.51 -0.47 6.68
N PRO A 486 23.25 -0.45 6.20
CA PRO A 486 22.49 0.78 6.14
C PRO A 486 22.23 1.31 7.56
N HIS A 487 22.68 2.53 7.80
CA HIS A 487 22.34 3.31 8.97
C HIS A 487 20.88 3.72 8.89
N ASN A 488 20.04 3.08 9.68
CA ASN A 488 18.60 3.30 9.64
C ASN A 488 18.18 4.28 10.75
N TRP A 489 17.27 5.20 10.39
CA TRP A 489 16.54 5.98 11.40
C TRP A 489 15.69 5.05 12.25
N ARG A 490 15.50 5.44 13.51
CA ARG A 490 14.70 4.66 14.45
C ARG A 490 13.24 5.09 14.36
N VAL A 491 12.34 4.20 14.76
CA VAL A 491 10.91 4.54 14.83
C VAL A 491 10.59 5.13 16.20
N LEU A 492 9.76 6.16 16.24
CA LEU A 492 9.21 6.73 17.45
C LEU A 492 7.70 6.55 17.47
N SER A 493 7.20 6.30 18.66
CA SER A 493 5.78 6.27 19.00
C SER A 493 5.59 7.05 20.30
N PRO A 494 4.44 7.68 20.53
CA PRO A 494 4.18 8.41 21.77
C PRO A 494 4.07 7.49 22.98
N GLU A 495 3.87 6.19 22.76
CA GLU A 495 3.92 5.15 23.77
C GLU A 495 4.68 3.94 23.22
N PRO A 496 5.44 3.20 24.04
CA PRO A 496 6.12 1.99 23.60
C PRO A 496 5.16 0.97 23.00
N ILE A 497 5.51 0.42 21.83
CA ILE A 497 4.76 -0.67 21.22
C ILE A 497 4.89 -1.91 22.09
N ARG A 498 3.79 -2.30 22.74
CA ARG A 498 3.77 -3.36 23.77
C ARG A 498 3.89 -4.75 23.15
N ASN A 499 3.12 -4.97 22.10
CA ASN A 499 3.17 -6.17 21.28
C ASN A 499 3.16 -5.70 19.82
N VAL A 500 4.21 -6.00 19.08
CA VAL A 500 4.22 -5.76 17.64
C VAL A 500 3.28 -6.75 16.94
N GLY A 501 2.91 -7.87 17.57
CA GLY A 501 2.19 -8.97 16.92
C GLY A 501 3.04 -9.63 15.84
N VAL A 502 2.47 -10.56 15.08
CA VAL A 502 3.17 -11.19 13.93
C VAL A 502 2.86 -10.40 12.66
N SER A 503 3.81 -10.32 11.72
CA SER A 503 3.61 -9.68 10.42
C SER A 503 2.84 -10.61 9.46
N GLN A 504 1.98 -10.04 8.61
CA GLN A 504 1.11 -10.74 7.67
C GLN A 504 1.89 -11.31 6.49
N THR A 505 3.01 -10.69 6.11
CA THR A 505 3.85 -11.10 4.98
C THR A 505 5.19 -11.68 5.44
N TYR A 506 5.78 -11.18 6.53
CA TYR A 506 7.08 -11.56 7.08
C TYR A 506 6.96 -12.05 8.54
N PRO A 507 6.51 -13.30 8.75
CA PRO A 507 6.24 -13.86 10.09
C PRO A 507 7.46 -13.90 11.03
N ALA A 508 8.68 -13.68 10.51
CA ALA A 508 9.94 -13.64 11.26
C ALA A 508 10.48 -12.20 11.49
N SER A 509 9.63 -11.16 11.44
CA SER A 509 10.09 -9.77 11.60
C SER A 509 10.83 -9.58 12.94
N PRO A 510 12.09 -9.08 12.94
CA PRO A 510 13.11 -9.27 13.97
C PRO A 510 12.92 -8.48 15.28
N ILE A 511 11.73 -7.97 15.58
CA ILE A 511 11.44 -7.28 16.86
C ILE A 511 11.25 -8.31 18.01
N PHE A 512 12.10 -9.36 18.01
CA PHE A 512 11.88 -10.63 18.71
C PHE A 512 12.56 -10.71 20.09
N PRO A 513 12.07 -11.59 20.99
CA PRO A 513 12.70 -11.97 22.26
C PRO A 513 14.11 -12.55 22.13
N THR A 514 14.54 -13.03 20.97
CA THR A 514 15.95 -13.38 20.75
C THR A 514 16.86 -12.18 21.00
N MET A 515 16.40 -10.96 20.73
CA MET A 515 17.06 -9.75 21.19
C MET A 515 17.08 -9.68 22.73
N ARG A 516 15.92 -9.81 23.39
CA ARG A 516 15.82 -9.79 24.86
C ARG A 516 16.72 -10.83 25.55
N ASP A 517 16.74 -12.06 25.05
CA ASP A 517 17.54 -13.17 25.57
C ASP A 517 19.04 -13.00 25.26
N SER A 518 19.39 -12.17 24.27
CA SER A 518 20.76 -11.71 23.98
C SER A 518 21.18 -10.47 24.77
N GLY A 519 20.36 -10.01 25.73
CA GLY A 519 20.59 -8.78 26.48
C GLY A 519 20.26 -7.49 25.72
N TYR A 520 19.54 -7.59 24.61
CA TYR A 520 19.13 -6.48 23.76
C TYR A 520 17.68 -6.09 24.10
N GLU A 521 17.48 -4.88 24.62
CA GLU A 521 16.14 -4.39 24.91
C GLU A 521 15.35 -4.24 23.59
N PRO A 522 14.17 -4.88 23.43
CA PRO A 522 13.31 -4.73 22.25
C PRO A 522 13.00 -3.27 21.89
N THR A 523 13.16 -2.35 22.85
CA THR A 523 13.01 -0.92 22.68
C THR A 523 14.13 -0.24 21.89
N SER A 524 15.28 -0.88 21.66
CA SER A 524 16.41 -0.20 21.05
C SER A 524 16.31 -0.03 19.53
N GLN A 525 15.35 -0.68 18.86
CA GLN A 525 14.92 -0.33 17.50
C GLN A 525 14.09 0.96 17.46
N PHE A 526 13.57 1.38 18.61
CA PHE A 526 12.85 2.63 18.77
C PHE A 526 13.82 3.75 19.16
N GLY A 527 13.47 4.95 18.72
CA GLY A 527 14.24 6.15 18.98
C GLY A 527 14.09 6.65 20.41
N ASP A 528 14.71 7.79 20.68
CA ASP A 528 14.48 8.51 21.93
C ASP A 528 13.08 9.13 21.91
N ILE A 529 12.19 8.64 22.78
CA ILE A 529 10.81 9.12 22.88
C ILE A 529 10.73 10.64 23.15
N SER A 530 11.77 11.25 23.72
CA SER A 530 11.83 12.71 23.91
C SER A 530 11.94 13.49 22.59
N HIS A 531 12.27 12.84 21.47
CA HIS A 531 12.22 13.42 20.13
C HIS A 531 10.83 13.32 19.49
N PHE A 532 9.89 12.59 20.10
CA PHE A 532 8.53 12.45 19.57
C PHE A 532 7.76 13.77 19.67
N ASN A 533 7.35 14.33 18.53
CA ASN A 533 6.73 15.66 18.47
C ASN A 533 5.42 15.74 17.68
N LEU A 534 4.89 14.62 17.17
CA LEU A 534 3.59 14.63 16.48
C LEU A 534 2.41 15.04 17.38
N THR A 535 2.57 15.01 18.70
CA THR A 535 1.55 15.47 19.68
C THR A 535 1.92 16.78 20.35
N GLU A 536 3.07 17.38 20.05
CA GLU A 536 3.44 18.68 20.60
C GLU A 536 2.48 19.78 20.08
N PRO A 537 2.13 20.77 20.91
CA PRO A 537 1.41 21.95 20.45
C PRO A 537 2.15 22.60 19.28
N PHE A 538 1.40 23.06 18.29
CA PHE A 538 1.94 23.74 17.13
C PHE A 538 1.03 24.90 16.73
N GLU A 539 1.62 25.96 16.18
CA GLU A 539 0.86 27.01 15.52
C GLU A 539 0.44 26.54 14.13
N ALA A 540 -0.78 26.84 13.69
CA ALA A 540 -1.27 26.39 12.39
C ALA A 540 -0.31 26.77 11.23
N ALA A 541 0.36 27.92 11.34
CA ALA A 541 1.34 28.40 10.37
C ALA A 541 2.61 27.53 10.27
N GLU A 542 2.98 26.82 11.33
CA GLU A 542 4.16 25.91 11.33
C GLU A 542 3.91 24.64 10.50
N ARG A 543 2.64 24.35 10.22
CA ARG A 543 2.17 23.11 9.59
C ARG A 543 1.31 23.35 8.35
N CYS A 544 1.04 24.61 8.04
CA CYS A 544 0.36 25.02 6.83
C CYS A 544 1.38 25.14 5.70
N ARG A 545 1.20 24.30 4.69
CA ARG A 545 1.87 24.48 3.40
C ARG A 545 0.95 25.28 2.48
N GLN A 546 1.50 25.89 1.46
CA GLN A 546 0.73 26.61 0.46
C GLN A 546 0.96 26.00 -0.90
N ILE A 547 -0.11 25.52 -1.54
CA ILE A 547 -0.11 25.25 -2.96
C ILE A 547 -0.25 26.61 -3.65
N VAL A 548 0.79 27.00 -4.38
CA VAL A 548 0.80 28.23 -5.17
C VAL A 548 0.72 27.84 -6.63
N MET A 549 -0.22 28.44 -7.35
CA MET A 549 -0.40 28.15 -8.77
C MET A 549 -0.16 29.41 -9.60
N TRP A 550 0.63 29.27 -10.66
CA TRP A 550 0.90 30.34 -11.62
C TRP A 550 0.47 29.95 -13.02
N ALA A 551 0.15 30.93 -13.86
CA ALA A 551 -0.03 30.72 -15.29
C ALA A 551 1.18 31.26 -16.06
N VAL A 552 1.74 30.43 -16.93
CA VAL A 552 2.88 30.77 -17.81
C VAL A 552 2.90 29.87 -19.05
N ASP A 553 3.32 30.42 -20.20
CA ASP A 553 3.42 29.66 -21.45
C ASP A 553 4.79 28.97 -21.59
N TRP A 554 5.16 28.16 -20.59
CA TRP A 554 6.49 27.55 -20.50
C TRP A 554 6.81 26.59 -21.67
N GLN A 555 5.80 26.01 -22.32
CA GLN A 555 5.99 25.19 -23.52
C GLN A 555 6.44 26.02 -24.74
N SER A 556 6.45 27.35 -24.66
CA SER A 556 6.96 28.20 -25.74
C SER A 556 8.49 28.31 -25.76
N TYR A 557 9.20 27.70 -24.81
CA TYR A 557 10.66 27.59 -24.84
C TYR A 557 11.15 26.65 -25.97
N GLU A 558 12.27 26.98 -26.60
CA GLU A 558 12.83 26.19 -27.72
C GLU A 558 13.31 24.79 -27.35
N ASP A 559 13.49 24.50 -26.07
CA ASP A 559 14.02 23.24 -25.56
C ASP A 559 13.08 22.52 -24.59
N PHE A 560 11.82 22.97 -24.46
CA PHE A 560 10.91 22.50 -23.42
C PHE A 560 10.66 20.99 -23.43
N GLU A 561 10.78 20.31 -24.57
CA GLU A 561 10.70 18.84 -24.67
C GLU A 561 12.05 18.15 -24.60
N THR A 562 13.13 18.82 -24.99
CA THR A 562 14.48 18.24 -25.08
C THR A 562 15.30 18.37 -23.80
N LEU A 563 14.83 19.18 -22.84
CA LEU A 563 15.43 19.25 -21.51
C LEU A 563 15.19 17.94 -20.75
N PRO A 564 16.22 17.44 -20.03
CA PRO A 564 16.06 16.32 -19.11
C PRO A 564 14.89 16.54 -18.15
N SER A 565 14.20 15.47 -17.76
CA SER A 565 13.24 15.51 -16.66
C SER A 565 13.88 16.09 -15.40
N ALA A 566 13.06 16.62 -14.49
CA ALA A 566 13.57 16.98 -13.17
C ALA A 566 14.20 15.74 -12.49
N PRO A 567 15.26 15.93 -11.67
CA PRO A 567 15.87 14.83 -10.92
C PRO A 567 14.81 14.04 -10.16
N VAL A 568 14.78 12.74 -10.41
CA VAL A 568 13.92 11.80 -9.67
C VAL A 568 14.58 11.56 -8.32
N ASP A 569 13.76 11.53 -7.28
CA ASP A 569 14.24 11.13 -5.97
C ASP A 569 14.74 9.67 -6.01
N ALA A 570 15.98 9.44 -5.58
CA ALA A 570 16.56 8.10 -5.51
C ALA A 570 15.74 7.14 -4.64
N SER A 571 15.01 7.64 -3.63
CA SER A 571 14.09 6.83 -2.82
C SER A 571 12.79 6.46 -3.53
N LYS A 572 12.48 7.08 -4.67
CA LYS A 572 11.43 6.59 -5.58
C LYS A 572 11.88 5.39 -6.38
N TYR A 573 13.18 5.11 -6.53
CA TYR A 573 13.60 3.92 -7.26
C TYR A 573 13.04 2.65 -6.59
N PRO A 574 12.23 1.85 -7.30
CA PRO A 574 11.65 0.64 -6.75
C PRO A 574 12.75 -0.40 -6.65
N ILE A 575 13.25 -0.62 -5.44
CA ILE A 575 14.20 -1.68 -5.14
C ILE A 575 13.44 -2.84 -4.53
N ALA A 576 13.65 -4.06 -5.04
CA ALA A 576 13.12 -5.25 -4.37
C ALA A 576 13.66 -5.24 -2.95
N GLY A 577 12.87 -5.62 -1.94
CA GLY A 577 13.45 -6.01 -0.66
C GLY A 577 14.56 -7.05 -0.90
N PRO A 578 15.57 -7.17 -0.02
CA PRO A 578 16.54 -8.26 -0.13
C PRO A 578 15.78 -9.60 -0.09
N ARG A 579 15.52 -10.19 -1.26
CA ARG A 579 14.87 -11.49 -1.42
C ARG A 579 15.95 -12.55 -1.58
N SER A 580 15.73 -13.75 -1.06
CA SER A 580 16.48 -14.92 -1.50
C SER A 580 16.34 -15.04 -3.01
N GLY A 581 17.48 -15.09 -3.72
CA GLY A 581 17.55 -15.09 -5.17
C GLY A 581 16.43 -15.92 -5.79
N TRP A 582 15.54 -15.23 -6.48
CA TRP A 582 14.52 -15.89 -7.28
C TRP A 582 15.24 -16.65 -8.40
N HIS A 583 14.71 -17.82 -8.73
CA HIS A 583 15.39 -18.90 -9.45
C HIS A 583 15.89 -18.52 -10.86
N GLU A 584 17.10 -17.97 -10.97
CA GLU A 584 17.79 -17.96 -12.28
C GLU A 584 18.34 -19.34 -12.64
N ASN A 585 18.50 -20.26 -11.67
CA ASN A 585 18.94 -21.63 -11.94
C ASN A 585 18.25 -22.62 -11.00
N ASN A 586 17.39 -23.49 -11.55
CA ASN A 586 16.48 -24.42 -10.87
C ASN A 586 17.08 -25.41 -9.83
N ASP A 587 18.39 -25.44 -9.56
CA ASP A 587 19.02 -26.56 -8.83
C ASP A 587 19.99 -26.20 -7.70
N LYS A 588 20.18 -24.93 -7.34
CA LYS A 588 21.12 -24.57 -6.27
C LYS A 588 20.43 -23.99 -5.03
N PRO A 589 20.67 -24.57 -3.82
CA PRO A 589 20.25 -23.93 -2.58
C PRO A 589 20.90 -22.55 -2.48
N VAL A 590 20.08 -21.56 -2.14
CA VAL A 590 20.42 -20.14 -2.09
C VAL A 590 21.52 -19.92 -1.04
N THR A 591 22.77 -19.99 -1.47
CA THR A 591 23.95 -19.82 -0.61
C THR A 591 24.63 -18.46 -0.82
N SER A 592 24.17 -17.68 -1.81
CA SER A 592 24.64 -16.34 -2.11
C SER A 592 23.47 -15.42 -2.45
N ILE A 593 22.88 -14.76 -1.45
CA ILE A 593 21.98 -13.63 -1.68
C ILE A 593 22.89 -12.40 -1.71
N VAL A 594 23.34 -12.06 -2.91
CA VAL A 594 24.08 -10.82 -3.13
C VAL A 594 23.61 -10.19 -4.43
N HIS A 595 22.50 -9.45 -4.33
CA HIS A 595 22.12 -8.56 -5.39
C HIS A 595 22.60 -7.16 -4.99
N SER A 596 23.60 -6.63 -5.72
CA SER A 596 23.95 -5.21 -5.69
C SER A 596 22.68 -4.36 -5.91
N PHE A 597 22.73 -3.05 -5.62
CA PHE A 597 21.62 -2.14 -5.97
C PHE A 597 21.12 -2.40 -7.41
N ASP A 598 22.07 -2.56 -8.34
CA ASP A 598 21.82 -2.87 -9.76
C ASP A 598 21.10 -4.20 -10.00
N ALA A 599 21.31 -5.20 -9.16
CA ALA A 599 20.67 -6.51 -9.29
C ALA A 599 19.30 -6.56 -8.59
N ARG A 600 19.11 -5.84 -7.47
CA ARG A 600 17.79 -5.65 -6.83
C ARG A 600 16.80 -4.89 -7.73
N MET A 601 17.33 -4.12 -8.67
CA MET A 601 16.58 -3.49 -9.75
C MET A 601 16.08 -4.48 -10.80
N VAL A 602 16.62 -5.69 -10.90
CA VAL A 602 16.19 -6.68 -11.91
C VAL A 602 15.09 -7.59 -11.36
N ASP A 603 15.16 -7.92 -10.06
CA ASP A 603 14.32 -8.92 -9.39
C ASP A 603 12.85 -8.51 -9.20
N LEU A 604 12.57 -7.21 -9.13
CA LEU A 604 11.19 -6.73 -9.19
C LEU A 604 10.71 -6.76 -10.64
N GLU A 605 9.64 -7.50 -10.88
CA GLU A 605 8.88 -7.38 -12.11
C GLU A 605 8.20 -6.00 -12.10
N PHE A 606 8.87 -4.99 -12.66
CA PHE A 606 8.31 -3.65 -12.79
C PHE A 606 7.23 -3.64 -13.85
N ARG A 607 6.00 -3.96 -13.44
CA ARG A 607 4.85 -3.71 -14.28
C ARG A 607 4.43 -2.27 -14.11
N ASP A 608 4.16 -1.60 -15.22
CA ASP A 608 3.65 -0.24 -15.16
C ASP A 608 2.37 -0.23 -14.36
N GLU A 609 1.41 -1.13 -14.61
CA GLU A 609 0.17 -1.25 -13.83
C GLU A 609 0.33 -1.50 -12.31
N GLN A 610 1.54 -1.76 -11.82
CA GLN A 610 1.79 -2.15 -10.43
C GLN A 610 2.69 -1.18 -9.67
N MET A 611 3.41 -0.22 -10.27
CA MET A 611 4.42 0.55 -9.53
C MET A 611 4.56 2.02 -9.99
N TRP A 612 3.43 2.71 -10.24
CA TRP A 612 3.45 4.06 -10.83
C TRP A 612 4.21 5.12 -10.03
N THR A 613 4.14 5.07 -8.70
CA THR A 613 4.73 6.08 -7.79
C THR A 613 6.25 6.05 -7.72
N TYR A 614 6.88 5.02 -8.31
CA TYR A 614 8.30 4.75 -8.18
C TYR A 614 9.11 5.06 -9.44
N ARG A 615 8.44 5.40 -10.53
CA ARG A 615 9.14 5.75 -11.76
C ARG A 615 9.28 7.25 -11.87
N ASN A 616 10.09 7.66 -12.82
CA ASN A 616 10.05 9.03 -13.29
C ASN A 616 8.59 9.41 -13.62
N PRO A 617 8.07 10.51 -13.06
CA PRO A 617 6.71 10.97 -13.34
C PRO A 617 6.47 11.25 -14.82
N GLU A 618 7.53 11.57 -15.58
CA GLU A 618 7.48 11.76 -17.03
C GLU A 618 7.70 10.47 -17.83
N LYS A 619 7.86 9.29 -17.20
CA LYS A 619 8.28 8.04 -17.89
C LYS A 619 7.46 7.76 -19.15
N THR A 620 6.14 7.83 -19.06
CA THR A 620 5.22 7.45 -20.16
C THR A 620 5.23 8.43 -21.32
N ILE A 621 5.86 9.59 -21.13
CA ILE A 621 6.06 10.63 -22.13
C ILE A 621 7.56 10.86 -22.41
N SER A 622 8.46 10.14 -21.74
CA SER A 622 9.90 10.33 -21.86
C SER A 622 10.40 9.75 -23.17
N PHE A 623 11.41 10.40 -23.73
CA PHE A 623 12.06 9.89 -24.91
C PHE A 623 13.15 8.88 -24.56
N TRP A 624 13.38 7.93 -25.45
CA TRP A 624 14.53 7.04 -25.46
C TRP A 624 15.32 7.17 -26.77
N THR A 625 16.64 7.04 -26.69
CA THR A 625 17.55 6.99 -27.82
C THR A 625 17.48 5.72 -28.64
N SER A 626 17.18 4.53 -28.12
CA SER A 626 17.16 3.31 -28.97
C SER A 626 15.76 2.80 -29.19
N ASP A 627 15.37 2.71 -30.47
CA ASP A 627 14.21 1.92 -30.87
C ASP A 627 14.46 0.45 -30.47
N PRO A 628 13.70 -0.10 -29.50
CA PRO A 628 13.90 -1.47 -29.03
C PRO A 628 13.75 -2.49 -30.16
N LYS A 629 12.86 -2.18 -31.12
CA LYS A 629 12.50 -3.05 -32.25
C LYS A 629 13.46 -2.92 -33.43
N LYS A 630 14.16 -1.78 -33.56
CA LYS A 630 15.03 -1.49 -34.71
C LYS A 630 16.52 -1.35 -34.38
N HIS A 631 16.93 -1.46 -33.11
CA HIS A 631 18.30 -1.27 -32.63
C HIS A 631 18.97 0.03 -33.13
N LYS A 632 18.18 1.06 -33.44
CA LYS A 632 18.68 2.31 -34.01
C LYS A 632 18.71 3.37 -32.93
N VAL A 633 19.91 3.74 -32.53
CA VAL A 633 20.16 4.84 -31.59
C VAL A 633 19.96 6.17 -32.33
N CYS A 634 18.91 6.91 -31.99
CA CYS A 634 18.61 8.25 -32.44
C CYS A 634 18.31 9.13 -31.23
N ASP A 635 19.17 10.11 -30.96
CA ASP A 635 18.95 11.09 -29.90
C ASP A 635 17.86 12.09 -30.32
N PRO A 636 16.68 12.12 -29.66
CA PRO A 636 15.57 13.01 -30.01
C PRO A 636 15.98 14.47 -30.06
N ARG A 637 16.97 14.88 -29.26
CA ARG A 637 17.48 16.26 -29.21
C ARG A 637 18.05 16.71 -30.56
N THR A 638 18.45 15.78 -31.42
CA THR A 638 19.00 16.03 -32.76
C THR A 638 17.95 16.03 -33.87
N LEU A 639 16.72 15.58 -33.59
CA LEU A 639 15.64 15.54 -34.57
C LEU A 639 15.06 16.93 -34.82
N PRO A 640 14.60 17.25 -36.03
CA PRO A 640 13.94 18.53 -36.30
C PRO A 640 12.57 18.63 -35.62
N THR A 641 12.12 19.84 -35.35
CA THR A 641 10.78 20.10 -34.79
C THR A 641 9.69 19.56 -35.73
N GLY A 642 8.64 18.98 -35.15
CA GLY A 642 7.54 18.31 -35.87
C GLY A 642 7.83 16.87 -36.28
N THR A 643 9.00 16.31 -35.92
CA THR A 643 9.30 14.89 -36.14
C THR A 643 8.37 14.04 -35.29
N ASP A 644 7.75 13.03 -35.89
CA ASP A 644 6.98 12.02 -35.17
C ASP A 644 7.88 11.23 -34.23
N VAL A 645 7.58 11.29 -32.94
CA VAL A 645 8.34 10.65 -31.87
C VAL A 645 7.63 9.47 -31.24
N THR A 646 6.52 9.00 -31.83
CA THR A 646 5.76 7.85 -31.29
C THR A 646 6.65 6.63 -31.04
N ASP A 647 7.54 6.30 -31.99
CA ASP A 647 8.48 5.18 -31.89
C ASP A 647 9.64 5.42 -30.89
N TYR A 648 9.82 6.66 -30.41
CA TYR A 648 10.87 7.07 -29.47
C TYR A 648 10.34 7.34 -28.06
N MET A 649 9.03 7.23 -27.84
CA MET A 649 8.42 7.39 -26.53
C MET A 649 8.44 6.08 -25.77
N VAL A 650 8.73 6.15 -24.48
CA VAL A 650 8.57 5.04 -23.54
C VAL A 650 7.08 4.90 -23.20
N LEU A 651 6.27 4.59 -24.21
CA LEU A 651 4.87 4.21 -23.98
C LEU A 651 4.83 2.89 -23.22
N ASN A 652 3.74 2.66 -22.49
CA ASN A 652 3.45 1.40 -21.82
C ASN A 652 3.14 0.32 -22.89
N ASP A 653 4.12 -0.03 -23.73
CA ASP A 653 3.98 -0.98 -24.84
C ASP A 653 4.01 -2.41 -24.30
N ASN A 654 2.84 -2.92 -23.90
CA ASN A 654 2.63 -4.33 -23.60
C ASN A 654 2.60 -5.21 -24.87
N GLY A 655 2.88 -4.64 -26.06
CA GLY A 655 2.47 -5.14 -27.36
C GLY A 655 3.27 -6.29 -27.95
N THR A 656 4.33 -6.79 -27.31
CA THR A 656 5.00 -8.01 -27.77
C THR A 656 4.45 -9.30 -27.16
N GLY A 657 3.57 -9.22 -26.15
CA GLY A 657 3.02 -10.41 -25.47
C GLY A 657 4.06 -11.25 -24.71
N ASP A 658 5.35 -10.93 -24.88
CA ASP A 658 6.45 -11.47 -24.12
C ASP A 658 6.70 -10.50 -22.96
N TRP A 659 6.02 -10.74 -21.85
CA TRP A 659 6.15 -10.01 -20.58
C TRP A 659 7.55 -10.12 -19.96
N THR A 660 8.53 -10.62 -20.71
CA THR A 660 9.83 -11.03 -20.25
C THR A 660 10.88 -9.97 -20.62
N ASN A 661 11.22 -9.14 -19.63
CA ASN A 661 12.51 -8.45 -19.47
C ASN A 661 12.92 -7.23 -20.33
N GLU A 662 12.23 -6.83 -21.40
CA GLU A 662 12.71 -5.71 -22.25
C GLU A 662 12.07 -4.34 -21.98
N TYR A 663 11.86 -3.96 -20.72
CA TYR A 663 11.48 -2.58 -20.41
C TYR A 663 12.67 -1.63 -20.64
N PRO A 664 12.47 -0.53 -21.36
CA PRO A 664 13.52 0.40 -21.79
C PRO A 664 14.30 1.03 -20.64
N ASP A 665 13.61 1.25 -19.54
CA ASP A 665 14.06 1.88 -18.31
C ASP A 665 14.33 0.86 -17.19
N LYS A 666 14.23 -0.44 -17.50
CA LYS A 666 14.58 -1.54 -16.60
C LYS A 666 15.99 -2.06 -16.92
N GLY A 667 16.70 -2.41 -15.88
CA GLY A 667 17.97 -3.12 -15.97
C GLY A 667 19.18 -2.28 -15.62
N PRO A 668 20.35 -2.93 -15.49
CA PRO A 668 21.53 -2.30 -14.91
C PRO A 668 22.29 -1.42 -15.92
N SER A 669 21.88 -1.37 -17.19
CA SER A 669 22.63 -0.63 -18.22
C SER A 669 22.60 0.88 -17.96
N ASP A 670 23.69 1.56 -18.32
CA ASP A 670 23.77 3.02 -18.25
C ASP A 670 22.62 3.65 -19.04
N GLU A 671 22.28 3.10 -20.20
CA GLU A 671 21.18 3.60 -21.03
C GLU A 671 19.81 3.47 -20.33
N ALA A 672 19.51 2.31 -19.74
CA ALA A 672 18.26 2.12 -18.98
C ALA A 672 18.16 3.12 -17.82
N ARG A 673 19.26 3.42 -17.13
CA ARG A 673 19.31 4.46 -16.09
C ARG A 673 19.07 5.85 -16.66
N LYS A 674 19.63 6.18 -17.83
CA LYS A 674 19.40 7.49 -18.47
C LYS A 674 17.95 7.67 -18.89
N VAL A 675 17.33 6.62 -19.44
CA VAL A 675 15.91 6.62 -19.80
C VAL A 675 15.05 6.75 -18.55
N PHE A 676 15.33 5.96 -17.50
CA PHE A 676 14.64 6.10 -16.23
C PHE A 676 14.73 7.52 -15.70
N ASN A 677 15.92 8.12 -15.68
CA ASN A 677 16.12 9.50 -15.21
C ASN A 677 15.59 10.57 -16.19
N GLY A 678 15.00 10.18 -17.32
CA GLY A 678 14.44 11.09 -18.31
C GLY A 678 15.47 12.02 -18.94
N LEU A 679 16.73 11.57 -19.11
CA LEU A 679 17.82 12.45 -19.56
C LEU A 679 17.68 12.94 -21.01
N TYR A 680 16.80 12.33 -21.79
CA TYR A 680 16.59 12.66 -23.21
C TYR A 680 15.42 13.62 -23.44
N GLY A 681 14.69 13.97 -22.37
CA GLY A 681 13.50 14.79 -22.43
C GLY A 681 12.22 13.99 -22.61
N ALA A 682 11.13 14.69 -22.92
CA ALA A 682 9.78 14.13 -22.95
C ALA A 682 8.84 14.90 -23.90
N ASP A 683 7.84 14.22 -24.46
CA ASP A 683 6.69 14.78 -25.17
C ASP A 683 5.71 15.37 -24.15
N ARG A 684 6.05 16.55 -23.62
CA ARG A 684 5.32 17.16 -22.48
C ARG A 684 3.95 17.71 -22.86
N ASN A 685 3.65 17.84 -24.16
CA ASN A 685 2.32 18.22 -24.63
C ASN A 685 1.49 17.00 -25.11
N PHE A 686 2.13 15.83 -25.25
CA PHE A 686 1.53 14.55 -25.62
C PHE A 686 0.86 14.54 -27.00
N ASN A 687 1.49 15.20 -27.97
CA ASN A 687 1.03 15.26 -29.36
C ASN A 687 1.80 14.30 -30.30
N HIS A 688 2.74 13.54 -29.73
CA HIS A 688 3.62 12.57 -30.38
C HIS A 688 4.56 13.19 -31.42
N LYS A 689 4.86 14.47 -31.30
CA LYS A 689 5.80 15.19 -32.15
C LYS A 689 6.79 15.93 -31.29
N LEU A 690 8.05 15.92 -31.72
CA LEU A 690 9.06 16.72 -31.06
C LEU A 690 8.81 18.21 -31.32
N ASP A 691 8.47 18.97 -30.30
CA ASP A 691 8.20 20.39 -30.38
C ASP A 691 9.32 21.25 -29.80
N ARG A 692 9.52 22.40 -30.45
CA ARG A 692 10.40 23.47 -29.96
C ARG A 692 9.66 24.78 -30.11
N GLY A 693 9.51 25.49 -29.00
CA GLY A 693 8.83 26.78 -29.01
C GLY A 693 9.71 27.91 -29.58
N PRO A 694 9.11 29.08 -29.84
CA PRO A 694 9.81 30.22 -30.45
C PRO A 694 10.67 31.03 -29.47
N VAL A 695 10.61 30.75 -28.16
CA VAL A 695 11.30 31.54 -27.13
C VAL A 695 12.67 30.94 -26.80
N PRO A 696 13.77 31.70 -26.99
CA PRO A 696 15.11 31.20 -26.68
C PRO A 696 15.31 30.89 -25.20
N GLN A 697 16.22 29.95 -24.89
CA GLN A 697 16.58 29.56 -23.51
C GLN A 697 17.02 30.73 -22.62
N SER A 698 17.58 31.79 -23.23
CA SER A 698 18.10 32.97 -22.52
C SER A 698 17.02 33.94 -22.05
N VAL A 699 15.78 33.80 -22.53
CA VAL A 699 14.66 34.67 -22.17
C VAL A 699 14.01 34.16 -20.89
N ARG A 700 13.74 35.05 -19.95
CA ARG A 700 12.96 34.73 -18.75
C ARG A 700 11.48 35.07 -18.99
N MET A 701 10.58 34.17 -18.62
CA MET A 701 9.14 34.39 -18.72
C MET A 701 8.57 34.70 -17.34
N ARG A 702 7.59 35.62 -17.29
CA ARG A 702 6.90 35.93 -16.03
C ARG A 702 5.70 35.03 -15.83
N ALA A 703 5.73 34.23 -14.77
CA ALA A 703 4.62 33.45 -14.27
C ALA A 703 3.70 34.34 -13.41
N THR A 704 2.42 34.37 -13.76
CA THR A 704 1.44 35.20 -13.05
C THR A 704 0.74 34.38 -11.98
N THR A 705 0.78 34.82 -10.73
CA THR A 705 0.13 34.14 -9.61
C THR A 705 -1.40 34.12 -9.80
N ILE A 706 -2.00 32.94 -9.79
CA ILE A 706 -3.44 32.74 -10.02
C ILE A 706 -4.19 32.56 -8.70
N THR A 707 -3.69 31.67 -7.84
CA THR A 707 -4.29 31.37 -6.54
C THR A 707 -3.25 30.82 -5.56
N ARG A 708 -3.59 30.90 -4.27
CA ARG A 708 -2.88 30.29 -3.14
C ARG A 708 -3.89 29.50 -2.33
N LEU A 709 -3.59 28.23 -2.09
CA LEU A 709 -4.44 27.33 -1.32
C LEU A 709 -3.64 26.81 -0.14
N ASN A 710 -4.16 27.05 1.06
CA ASN A 710 -3.58 26.48 2.27
C ASN A 710 -3.85 24.97 2.28
N PHE A 711 -2.80 24.18 2.48
CA PHE A 711 -2.83 22.73 2.57
C PHE A 711 -2.21 22.28 3.89
N TYR A 712 -2.78 21.27 4.51
CA TYR A 712 -2.27 20.66 5.73
C TYR A 712 -1.92 19.22 5.43
N ASP A 713 -0.63 18.86 5.57
CA ASP A 713 -0.21 17.47 5.49
C ASP A 713 -0.99 16.67 6.57
N PRO A 714 -1.69 15.57 6.23
CA PRO A 714 -2.37 14.78 7.25
C PRO A 714 -1.35 14.12 8.18
N ARG A 715 -1.63 14.12 9.49
CA ARG A 715 -0.85 13.35 10.49
C ARG A 715 -1.41 11.96 10.78
N VAL A 716 -2.69 11.77 10.45
CA VAL A 716 -3.44 10.55 10.75
C VAL A 716 -4.32 10.26 9.56
N GLN A 717 -4.36 8.99 9.15
CA GLN A 717 -5.43 8.52 8.28
C GLN A 717 -6.73 8.50 9.09
N ALA A 718 -7.44 9.62 9.10
CA ALA A 718 -8.78 9.68 9.66
C ALA A 718 -9.78 9.29 8.58
N ILE A 719 -10.27 8.05 8.63
CA ILE A 719 -11.48 7.70 7.88
C ILE A 719 -12.65 8.28 8.68
N LEU A 720 -13.06 9.50 8.33
CA LEU A 720 -14.33 10.06 8.79
C LEU A 720 -15.45 9.33 8.04
N ARG A 721 -16.07 8.32 8.68
CA ARG A 721 -17.29 7.69 8.18
C ARG A 721 -18.54 8.37 8.71
#